data_AF-A0A0P5DXJ9-F1
#
_entry.id   AF-A0A0P5DXJ9-F1
#
_cell.length_a   1.000
_cell.length_b   1.000
_cell.length_c   1.000
_cell.angle_alpha   90.00
_cell.angle_beta   90.00
_cell.angle_gamma   90.00
#
_symmetry.space_group_name_H-M   'P 1'
#
loop_
_entity.id
_entity.type
_entity.pdbx_description
1 polymer ?
#
loop_
_entity_poly.entity_id
_entity_poly.type
_entity_poly.pdbx_seq_one_letter_code
_entity_poly.pdbx_strand_id
1 'polypeptide(L)'
;MDTKQIILNFLDILLRVPSLFILDEIFQSNLADLGLYPCTLLPLHKEADFDDVVGDSNHTLSRPLHSVANYDSGVFGNLSQSLINVIEFDGTSSTFFNIDISICQGILGFSFQLALLLSATCAALFTLTLWTKHLVKIYEFLFSLLLVTASYHCNQQASISVATATTVSLRSLWRLDLEALFRAIPGLFFIILNIATQSILASGYLVVNFGPSIPALQAVLALCFLVPSLTVMIPLERNSFPHWCFLLLSLHIAFVVWSNFSMVYKEIKDRISYVVSFIRVEGFMALAEAEWLRLNVPLIFRTFWMMRVGIHLYIYVVSSEPGVWVESDNLKTLFKVMLIRGCETLPAILGMSSIFSWLAGKFYVMCQLFLMIPHDEVSHVGPVSAVLFIILAFQNGLSTLQPAARIVRLGRNIVLLLACFLHFVHNAVDPVLMSLAASANPDVTRHARALAVSVGLTVVAFCGLYFLWMTHSISTWLLAVSGFSLEVICKVFASLALYGLFLADAKLSEFWDKLDDHVYRVRFAGRVVEFLVGLFLLCNSAFILIFENGGAIRAILVGFHAYFNLWCEARVGWKIFTRRRTAVHKIATLETVDQPELLDDVCAICFHDLKPTAPNNVMVKVTPCRHYFHAVCLRKWLYVQDRCPMCHQTLWSQLHSSSLDPSVGEVIGPRYEADQMQEHLHLD
;
A
#
# COMPACT_ATOMS: atom_id res chain seq x y z
N MET A 1 -22.48 8.87 -13.64
CA MET A 1 -21.37 8.56 -14.58
C MET A 1 -21.90 7.61 -15.64
N ASP A 2 -21.80 7.97 -16.90
CA ASP A 2 -22.18 7.10 -18.01
C ASP A 2 -21.34 5.81 -18.00
N THR A 3 -22.00 4.66 -18.17
CA THR A 3 -21.38 3.33 -18.20
C THR A 3 -20.19 3.26 -19.17
N LYS A 4 -20.27 4.00 -20.29
CA LYS A 4 -19.19 4.13 -21.28
C LYS A 4 -17.91 4.74 -20.70
N GLN A 5 -18.03 5.78 -19.87
CA GLN A 5 -16.86 6.43 -19.25
C GLN A 5 -16.20 5.51 -18.22
N ILE A 6 -17.00 4.73 -17.49
CA ILE A 6 -16.49 3.73 -16.53
C ILE A 6 -15.68 2.66 -17.28
N ILE A 7 -16.21 2.16 -18.40
CA ILE A 7 -15.53 1.15 -19.22
C ILE A 7 -14.22 1.70 -19.81
N LEU A 8 -14.23 2.93 -20.34
CA LEU A 8 -13.02 3.55 -20.89
C LEU A 8 -11.94 3.79 -19.83
N ASN A 9 -12.34 4.24 -18.63
CA ASN A 9 -11.41 4.40 -17.52
C ASN A 9 -10.85 3.06 -17.05
N PHE A 10 -11.67 2.01 -16.99
CA PHE A 10 -11.19 0.67 -16.64
C PHE A 10 -10.24 0.11 -17.69
N LEU A 11 -10.51 0.34 -18.98
CA LEU A 11 -9.64 -0.09 -20.07
C LEU A 11 -8.27 0.62 -20.05
N ASP A 12 -8.24 1.93 -19.77
CA ASP A 12 -6.97 2.67 -19.58
C ASP A 12 -6.12 2.02 -18.48
N ILE A 13 -6.75 1.63 -17.37
CA ILE A 13 -6.08 0.99 -16.25
C ILE A 13 -5.58 -0.40 -16.63
N LEU A 14 -6.41 -1.20 -17.30
CA LEU A 14 -6.05 -2.55 -17.74
C LEU A 14 -4.84 -2.53 -18.69
N LEU A 15 -4.77 -1.53 -19.58
CA LEU A 15 -3.63 -1.35 -20.48
C LEU A 15 -2.33 -1.05 -19.73
N ARG A 16 -2.36 -0.54 -18.50
CA ARG A 16 -1.13 -0.23 -17.74
C ARG A 16 -0.61 -1.44 -16.94
N VAL A 17 -1.47 -2.39 -16.61
CA VAL A 17 -1.13 -3.58 -15.79
C VAL A 17 0.03 -4.42 -16.34
N PRO A 18 0.17 -4.68 -17.67
CA PRO A 18 1.29 -5.48 -18.19
C PRO A 18 2.67 -4.94 -17.82
N SER A 19 2.84 -3.62 -17.72
CA SER A 19 4.11 -3.01 -17.29
C SER A 19 4.49 -3.40 -15.85
N LEU A 20 3.50 -3.58 -14.97
CA LEU A 20 3.71 -4.06 -13.61
C LEU A 20 4.08 -5.54 -13.56
N PHE A 21 3.55 -6.38 -14.47
CA PHE A 21 4.00 -7.77 -14.59
C PHE A 21 5.45 -7.88 -15.07
N ILE A 22 5.90 -6.99 -15.97
CA ILE A 22 7.31 -6.92 -16.36
C ILE A 22 8.18 -6.55 -15.15
N LEU A 23 7.77 -5.55 -14.37
CA LEU A 23 8.48 -5.19 -13.14
C LEU A 23 8.47 -6.34 -12.13
N ASP A 24 7.35 -7.04 -12.00
CA ASP A 24 7.21 -8.18 -11.11
C ASP A 24 8.21 -9.30 -11.45
N GLU A 25 8.28 -9.72 -12.71
CA GLU A 25 9.26 -10.69 -13.22
C GLU A 25 10.71 -10.23 -12.99
N ILE A 26 10.99 -8.94 -13.22
CA ILE A 26 12.31 -8.34 -12.95
C ILE A 26 12.68 -8.48 -11.47
N PHE A 27 11.76 -8.17 -10.56
CA PHE A 27 12.01 -8.28 -9.12
C PHE A 27 12.06 -9.73 -8.62
N GLN A 28 11.46 -10.68 -9.32
CA GLN A 28 11.59 -12.12 -9.02
C GLN A 28 12.91 -12.71 -9.52
N SER A 29 13.48 -12.16 -10.59
CA SER A 29 14.81 -12.56 -11.06
C SER A 29 15.85 -12.22 -9.98
N ASN A 30 16.26 -13.22 -9.22
CA ASN A 30 17.22 -13.05 -8.13
C ASN A 30 18.53 -12.50 -8.69
N LEU A 31 18.99 -11.36 -8.18
CA LEU A 31 20.36 -10.87 -8.39
C LEU A 31 21.43 -11.87 -7.89
N ALA A 32 21.04 -12.85 -7.08
CA ALA A 32 21.91 -13.92 -6.58
C ALA A 32 22.14 -15.06 -7.61
N ASP A 33 21.18 -15.29 -8.53
CA ASP A 33 21.32 -16.29 -9.61
C ASP A 33 22.21 -15.76 -10.77
N LEU A 34 22.78 -14.56 -10.61
CA LEU A 34 23.47 -13.76 -11.63
C LEU A 34 25.01 -13.93 -11.66
N GLY A 35 25.52 -15.06 -11.17
CA GLY A 35 26.85 -15.56 -11.56
C GLY A 35 28.06 -14.83 -10.97
N LEU A 36 28.19 -14.80 -9.64
CA LEU A 36 29.48 -14.50 -8.96
C LEU A 36 30.14 -15.75 -8.33
N TYR A 37 29.59 -16.94 -8.55
CA TYR A 37 30.19 -18.19 -8.08
C TYR A 37 30.52 -19.10 -9.28
N PRO A 38 31.79 -19.48 -9.48
CA PRO A 38 32.16 -20.45 -10.49
C PRO A 38 31.50 -21.80 -10.15
N CYS A 39 30.96 -22.45 -11.18
CA CYS A 39 30.34 -23.76 -11.16
C CYS A 39 31.11 -24.76 -10.29
N THR A 40 30.57 -25.12 -9.11
CA THR A 40 30.52 -26.47 -8.56
C THR A 40 29.90 -26.42 -7.16
N LEU A 41 28.84 -27.23 -6.98
CA LEU A 41 28.17 -27.68 -5.74
C LEU A 41 26.75 -27.14 -5.49
N LEU A 42 25.81 -28.10 -5.57
CA LEU A 42 24.41 -28.14 -5.14
C LEU A 42 23.35 -27.34 -5.91
N PRO A 43 22.62 -27.99 -6.85
CA PRO A 43 21.23 -27.63 -7.14
C PRO A 43 20.33 -28.34 -6.12
N LEU A 44 20.22 -27.82 -4.90
CA LEU A 44 19.39 -28.41 -3.85
C LEU A 44 19.05 -27.33 -2.83
N HIS A 45 18.12 -26.41 -3.16
CA HIS A 45 17.45 -25.66 -2.09
C HIS A 45 16.09 -25.02 -2.43
N LYS A 46 15.67 -24.93 -3.70
CA LYS A 46 14.33 -24.39 -4.04
C LYS A 46 13.18 -25.39 -3.77
N GLU A 47 13.43 -26.70 -3.85
CA GLU A 47 12.37 -27.72 -3.68
C GLU A 47 12.06 -28.03 -2.20
N ALA A 48 13.07 -28.08 -1.33
CA ALA A 48 12.87 -28.45 0.09
C ALA A 48 12.10 -27.40 0.93
N ASP A 49 12.12 -26.12 0.53
CA ASP A 49 11.59 -25.00 1.33
C ASP A 49 10.07 -24.79 1.14
N PHE A 50 9.50 -25.31 0.05
CA PHE A 50 8.06 -25.21 -0.24
C PHE A 50 7.28 -26.36 0.40
N ASP A 51 7.89 -27.55 0.48
CA ASP A 51 7.31 -28.73 1.13
C ASP A 51 7.09 -28.51 2.64
N ASP A 52 7.99 -27.79 3.31
CA ASP A 52 7.88 -27.42 4.74
C ASP A 52 6.66 -26.52 5.05
N VAL A 53 6.19 -25.72 4.08
CA VAL A 53 5.02 -24.83 4.24
C VAL A 53 3.71 -25.56 4.00
N VAL A 54 3.76 -26.54 3.10
CA VAL A 54 2.62 -27.32 2.65
C VAL A 54 2.29 -28.43 3.67
N GLY A 55 3.27 -28.79 4.50
CA GLY A 55 3.18 -29.92 5.44
C GLY A 55 3.09 -31.24 4.69
N ASP A 56 3.27 -32.37 5.40
CA ASP A 56 3.00 -33.73 4.88
C ASP A 56 1.54 -33.83 4.42
N SER A 57 1.25 -33.32 3.24
CA SER A 57 -0.04 -33.41 2.57
C SER A 57 0.12 -34.40 1.43
N ASN A 58 -0.90 -35.24 1.31
CA ASN A 58 -0.96 -36.39 0.40
C ASN A 58 -0.35 -36.08 -0.98
N HIS A 59 0.38 -37.05 -1.55
CA HIS A 59 1.03 -36.99 -2.88
C HIS A 59 0.14 -36.46 -4.04
N THR A 60 -1.17 -36.36 -3.86
CA THR A 60 -2.14 -35.78 -4.80
C THR A 60 -2.10 -34.25 -4.86
N LEU A 61 -1.61 -33.56 -3.82
CA LEU A 61 -1.59 -32.10 -3.71
C LEU A 61 -0.26 -31.49 -4.19
N SER A 62 0.84 -32.25 -4.18
CA SER A 62 2.17 -31.74 -4.51
C SER A 62 2.28 -31.30 -5.98
N ARG A 63 1.69 -32.03 -6.92
CA ARG A 63 1.73 -31.68 -8.35
C ARG A 63 1.15 -30.31 -8.71
N PRO A 64 -0.10 -29.96 -8.33
CA PRO A 64 -0.66 -28.64 -8.62
C PRO A 64 0.05 -27.50 -7.86
N LEU A 65 0.61 -27.79 -6.69
CA LEU A 65 1.40 -26.81 -5.94
C LEU A 65 2.79 -26.59 -6.54
N HIS A 66 3.45 -27.65 -7.02
CA HIS A 66 4.70 -27.55 -7.77
C HIS A 66 4.52 -26.91 -9.14
N SER A 67 3.39 -27.07 -9.82
CA SER A 67 3.13 -26.37 -11.09
C SER A 67 2.93 -24.87 -10.89
N VAL A 68 2.27 -24.47 -9.80
CA VAL A 68 2.21 -23.07 -9.36
C VAL A 68 3.60 -22.56 -8.97
N ALA A 69 4.46 -23.40 -8.38
CA ALA A 69 5.83 -23.03 -8.02
C ALA A 69 6.80 -22.95 -9.20
N ASN A 70 6.64 -23.81 -10.21
CA ASN A 70 7.48 -23.88 -11.40
C ASN A 70 7.08 -22.89 -12.49
N TYR A 71 5.93 -22.21 -12.37
CA TYR A 71 5.58 -21.09 -13.24
C TYR A 71 6.65 -19.97 -13.21
N ASP A 72 7.41 -19.87 -12.13
CA ASP A 72 8.43 -18.83 -11.91
C ASP A 72 9.79 -19.10 -12.59
N SER A 73 9.93 -20.13 -13.45
CA SER A 73 11.13 -20.27 -14.29
C SER A 73 11.11 -19.21 -15.40
N GLY A 74 11.41 -17.97 -15.01
CA GLY A 74 11.18 -16.77 -15.78
C GLY A 74 11.91 -16.71 -17.13
N VAL A 75 11.30 -15.99 -18.07
CA VAL A 75 11.85 -15.72 -19.42
C VAL A 75 13.28 -15.17 -19.35
N PHE A 76 13.57 -14.30 -18.37
CA PHE A 76 14.90 -13.71 -18.19
C PHE A 76 15.96 -14.70 -17.70
N GLY A 77 15.59 -15.68 -16.87
CA GLY A 77 16.50 -16.75 -16.43
C GLY A 77 16.85 -17.69 -17.60
N ASN A 78 15.87 -18.03 -18.42
CA ASN A 78 16.09 -18.81 -19.64
C ASN A 78 16.89 -18.01 -20.69
N LEU A 79 16.71 -16.70 -20.77
CA LEU A 79 17.46 -15.81 -21.66
C LEU A 79 18.92 -15.66 -21.21
N SER A 80 19.18 -15.50 -19.92
CA SER A 80 20.55 -15.46 -19.38
C SER A 80 21.26 -16.79 -19.60
N GLN A 81 20.58 -17.92 -19.38
CA GLN A 81 21.17 -19.24 -19.60
C GLN A 81 21.45 -19.50 -21.09
N SER A 82 20.57 -19.05 -21.98
CA SER A 82 20.79 -19.11 -23.42
C SER A 82 21.93 -18.20 -23.89
N LEU A 83 22.09 -17.01 -23.31
CA LEU A 83 23.19 -16.08 -23.60
C LEU A 83 24.53 -16.58 -23.07
N ILE A 84 24.55 -17.16 -21.86
CA ILE A 84 25.75 -17.80 -21.29
C ILE A 84 26.21 -18.94 -22.21
N ASN A 85 25.28 -19.77 -22.70
CA ASN A 85 25.59 -20.84 -23.64
C ASN A 85 26.09 -20.34 -25.01
N VAL A 86 25.77 -19.10 -25.41
CA VAL A 86 26.28 -18.47 -26.65
C VAL A 86 27.67 -17.84 -26.45
N ILE A 87 28.04 -17.51 -25.20
CA ILE A 87 29.32 -16.91 -24.84
C ILE A 87 30.40 -17.97 -24.54
N GLU A 88 30.02 -19.24 -24.29
CA GLU A 88 30.94 -20.38 -24.27
C GLU A 88 31.54 -20.61 -25.67
N PHE A 89 32.64 -19.91 -25.96
CA PHE A 89 33.46 -20.13 -27.14
C PHE A 89 34.38 -21.33 -26.87
N ASP A 90 34.28 -22.35 -27.72
CA ASP A 90 35.06 -23.58 -27.68
C ASP A 90 36.56 -23.23 -27.89
N GLY A 91 37.29 -23.11 -26.78
CA GLY A 91 38.64 -22.56 -26.73
C GLY A 91 39.59 -23.48 -25.97
N THR A 92 40.01 -24.58 -26.59
CA THR A 92 41.10 -25.41 -26.10
C THR A 92 42.43 -24.64 -26.17
N SER A 93 42.90 -24.04 -25.06
CA SER A 93 44.32 -24.08 -24.60
C SER A 93 44.67 -23.07 -23.48
N SER A 94 45.41 -23.57 -22.48
CA SER A 94 46.16 -22.88 -21.40
C SER A 94 45.38 -22.41 -20.15
N THR A 95 45.74 -22.99 -19.00
CA THR A 95 45.01 -22.97 -17.71
C THR A 95 45.20 -21.72 -16.86
N PHE A 96 46.10 -20.79 -17.23
CA PHE A 96 46.38 -19.58 -16.45
C PHE A 96 45.69 -18.32 -17.02
N PHE A 97 45.48 -18.24 -18.34
CA PHE A 97 44.74 -17.15 -18.99
C PHE A 97 43.21 -17.31 -18.88
N ASN A 98 42.71 -18.53 -18.66
CA ASN A 98 41.28 -18.80 -18.56
C ASN A 98 40.62 -18.23 -17.29
N ILE A 99 41.37 -18.01 -16.20
CA ILE A 99 40.80 -17.48 -14.95
C ILE A 99 40.47 -15.99 -15.13
N ASP A 100 41.40 -15.19 -15.66
CA ASP A 100 41.15 -13.76 -15.90
C ASP A 100 40.08 -13.54 -16.98
N ILE A 101 40.04 -14.39 -18.02
CA ILE A 101 39.00 -14.34 -19.06
C ILE A 101 37.63 -14.73 -18.49
N SER A 102 37.54 -15.76 -17.64
CA SER A 102 36.27 -16.16 -17.01
C SER A 102 35.73 -15.10 -16.03
N ILE A 103 36.61 -14.42 -15.29
CA ILE A 103 36.24 -13.32 -14.40
C ILE A 103 35.80 -12.10 -15.22
N CYS A 104 36.51 -11.77 -16.31
CA CYS A 104 36.12 -10.69 -17.21
C CYS A 104 34.79 -11.00 -17.93
N GLN A 105 34.56 -12.23 -18.34
CA GLN A 105 33.29 -12.69 -18.92
C GLN A 105 32.16 -12.63 -17.88
N GLY A 106 32.41 -13.01 -16.63
CA GLY A 106 31.45 -12.88 -15.53
C GLY A 106 31.10 -11.42 -15.22
N ILE A 107 32.08 -10.52 -15.13
CA ILE A 107 31.86 -9.10 -14.89
C ILE A 107 31.14 -8.44 -16.08
N LEU A 108 31.52 -8.78 -17.31
CA LEU A 108 30.90 -8.25 -18.52
C LEU A 108 29.45 -8.76 -18.66
N GLY A 109 29.22 -10.05 -18.40
CA GLY A 109 27.90 -10.66 -18.37
C GLY A 109 27.00 -10.03 -17.31
N PHE A 110 27.50 -9.87 -16.09
CA PHE A 110 26.80 -9.19 -15.00
C PHE A 110 26.48 -7.73 -15.35
N SER A 111 27.45 -6.98 -15.88
CA SER A 111 27.26 -5.58 -16.26
C SER A 111 26.24 -5.43 -17.39
N PHE A 112 26.29 -6.31 -18.39
CA PHE A 112 25.33 -6.34 -19.49
C PHE A 112 23.92 -6.70 -19.00
N GLN A 113 23.79 -7.70 -18.14
CA GLN A 113 22.50 -8.12 -17.60
C GLN A 113 21.91 -7.08 -16.64
N LEU A 114 22.74 -6.41 -15.84
CA LEU A 114 22.34 -5.27 -15.03
C LEU A 114 21.88 -4.10 -15.91
N ALA A 115 22.60 -3.79 -16.98
CA ALA A 115 22.20 -2.75 -17.94
C ALA A 115 20.86 -3.11 -18.63
N LEU A 116 20.66 -4.38 -18.99
CA LEU A 116 19.41 -4.87 -19.55
C LEU A 116 18.27 -4.72 -18.54
N LEU A 117 18.48 -5.10 -17.28
CA LEU A 117 17.49 -4.99 -16.21
C LEU A 117 17.12 -3.54 -15.92
N LEU A 118 18.12 -2.65 -15.86
CA LEU A 118 17.92 -1.20 -15.69
C LEU A 118 17.18 -0.60 -16.89
N SER A 119 17.51 -1.03 -18.11
CA SER A 119 16.80 -0.58 -19.30
C SER A 119 15.34 -1.06 -19.32
N ALA A 120 15.09 -2.30 -18.88
CA ALA A 120 13.76 -2.88 -18.82
C ALA A 120 12.90 -2.24 -17.72
N THR A 121 13.48 -1.94 -16.55
CA THR A 121 12.77 -1.19 -15.49
C THR A 121 12.45 0.23 -15.94
N CYS A 122 13.40 0.94 -16.55
CA CYS A 122 13.16 2.25 -17.15
C CYS A 122 12.06 2.21 -18.21
N ALA A 123 12.09 1.19 -19.10
CA ALA A 123 11.07 1.01 -20.13
C ALA A 123 9.69 0.73 -19.50
N ALA A 124 9.61 -0.13 -18.48
CA ALA A 124 8.35 -0.43 -17.80
C ALA A 124 7.78 0.80 -17.10
N LEU A 125 8.59 1.56 -16.36
CA LEU A 125 8.17 2.83 -15.73
C LEU A 125 7.76 3.87 -16.77
N PHE A 126 8.46 3.95 -17.90
CA PHE A 126 8.12 4.83 -18.99
C PHE A 126 6.76 4.46 -19.61
N THR A 127 6.50 3.18 -19.88
CA THR A 127 5.20 2.72 -20.40
C THR A 127 4.06 2.98 -19.41
N LEU A 128 4.31 2.83 -18.11
CA LEU A 128 3.32 3.08 -17.05
C LEU A 128 2.90 4.55 -16.99
N THR A 129 3.84 5.48 -17.22
CA THR A 129 3.59 6.94 -17.19
C THR A 129 3.06 7.50 -18.50
N LEU A 130 3.01 6.70 -19.57
CA LEU A 130 2.61 7.18 -20.90
C LEU A 130 1.11 7.53 -20.96
N TRP A 131 0.72 8.32 -21.96
CA TRP A 131 -0.68 8.59 -22.26
C TRP A 131 -1.31 7.41 -23.02
N THR A 132 -2.60 7.16 -22.80
CA THR A 132 -3.36 6.03 -23.40
C THR A 132 -3.17 5.91 -24.91
N LYS A 133 -3.29 7.03 -25.63
CA LYS A 133 -3.18 7.07 -27.09
C LYS A 133 -1.85 6.50 -27.61
N HIS A 134 -0.76 6.78 -26.90
CA HIS A 134 0.57 6.29 -27.27
C HIS A 134 0.80 4.88 -26.77
N LEU A 135 0.22 4.52 -25.62
CA LEU A 135 0.30 3.19 -25.04
C LEU A 135 -0.38 2.14 -25.92
N VAL A 136 -1.56 2.46 -26.47
CA VAL A 136 -2.27 1.59 -27.44
C VAL A 136 -1.39 1.29 -28.65
N LYS A 137 -0.71 2.30 -29.23
CA LYS A 137 0.21 2.10 -30.37
C LYS A 137 1.37 1.16 -30.04
N ILE A 138 1.94 1.26 -28.83
CA ILE A 138 3.01 0.35 -28.39
C ILE A 138 2.50 -1.08 -28.26
N TYR A 139 1.29 -1.27 -27.70
CA TYR A 139 0.71 -2.61 -27.60
C TYR A 139 0.26 -3.19 -28.93
N GLU A 140 -0.21 -2.37 -29.87
CA GLU A 140 -0.47 -2.81 -31.25
C GLU A 140 0.81 -3.35 -31.89
N PHE A 141 1.95 -2.67 -31.69
CA PHE A 141 3.26 -3.16 -32.14
C PHE A 141 3.64 -4.48 -31.45
N LEU A 142 3.58 -4.55 -30.11
CA LEU A 142 3.93 -5.76 -29.37
C LEU A 142 3.02 -6.94 -29.72
N PHE A 143 1.73 -6.70 -29.92
CA PHE A 143 0.76 -7.70 -30.35
C PHE A 143 1.03 -8.15 -31.78
N SER A 144 1.40 -7.23 -32.68
CA SER A 144 1.82 -7.60 -34.03
C SER A 144 3.03 -8.53 -34.00
N LEU A 145 4.05 -8.23 -33.18
CA LEU A 145 5.22 -9.09 -33.00
C LEU A 145 4.84 -10.46 -32.42
N LEU A 146 3.94 -10.49 -31.43
CA LEU A 146 3.44 -11.71 -30.80
C LEU A 146 2.69 -12.60 -31.81
N LEU A 147 1.86 -12.03 -32.68
CA LEU A 147 1.16 -12.78 -33.72
C LEU A 147 2.14 -13.41 -34.71
N VAL A 148 3.22 -12.71 -35.07
CA VAL A 148 4.27 -13.23 -35.96
C VAL A 148 5.04 -14.37 -35.31
N THR A 149 5.46 -14.22 -34.06
CA THR A 149 6.19 -15.27 -33.33
C THR A 149 5.29 -16.49 -33.04
N ALA A 150 4.03 -16.27 -32.67
CA ALA A 150 3.04 -17.33 -32.50
C ALA A 150 2.80 -18.09 -33.82
N SER A 151 2.65 -17.38 -34.94
CA SER A 151 2.51 -17.99 -36.26
C SER A 151 3.72 -18.88 -36.59
N TYR A 152 4.94 -18.39 -36.34
CA TYR A 152 6.18 -19.16 -36.55
C TYR A 152 6.20 -20.44 -35.70
N HIS A 153 5.92 -20.33 -34.40
CA HIS A 153 5.88 -21.49 -33.50
C HIS A 153 4.78 -22.49 -33.85
N CYS A 154 3.56 -22.03 -34.18
CA CYS A 154 2.48 -22.89 -34.63
C CYS A 154 2.87 -23.65 -35.91
N ASN A 155 3.51 -22.97 -36.87
CA ASN A 155 3.99 -23.60 -38.10
C ASN A 155 5.13 -24.60 -37.86
N GLN A 156 6.03 -24.33 -36.91
CA GLN A 156 7.09 -25.26 -36.52
C GLN A 156 6.54 -26.50 -35.78
N GLN A 157 5.58 -26.32 -34.87
CA GLN A 157 4.93 -27.44 -34.18
C GLN A 157 4.10 -28.30 -35.13
N ALA A 158 3.41 -27.65 -36.09
CA ALA A 158 2.67 -28.35 -37.13
C ALA A 158 3.60 -29.18 -38.04
N SER A 159 4.77 -28.66 -38.42
CA SER A 159 5.72 -29.41 -39.25
C SER A 159 6.31 -30.62 -38.52
N ILE A 160 6.62 -30.49 -37.22
CA ILE A 160 7.08 -31.61 -36.37
C ILE A 160 5.97 -32.65 -36.22
N SER A 161 4.74 -32.23 -35.95
CA SER A 161 3.59 -33.14 -35.75
C SER A 161 3.20 -33.88 -37.02
N VAL A 162 3.35 -33.25 -38.19
CA VAL A 162 3.15 -33.92 -39.48
C VAL A 162 4.28 -34.91 -39.76
N ALA A 163 5.54 -34.54 -39.47
CA ALA A 163 6.69 -35.44 -39.65
C ALA A 163 6.61 -36.70 -38.77
N THR A 164 6.03 -36.62 -37.56
CA THR A 164 5.81 -37.78 -36.68
C THR A 164 4.58 -38.61 -37.07
N ALA A 165 3.51 -37.96 -37.57
CA ALA A 165 2.27 -38.64 -37.93
C ALA A 165 2.31 -39.33 -39.31
N THR A 166 3.09 -38.82 -40.27
CA THR A 166 3.19 -39.40 -41.62
C THR A 166 4.56 -40.03 -41.86
N THR A 167 4.68 -41.36 -41.73
CA THR A 167 5.83 -42.16 -42.22
C THR A 167 5.82 -42.35 -43.74
N VAL A 168 4.87 -41.71 -44.43
CA VAL A 168 4.52 -41.97 -45.82
C VAL A 168 4.93 -40.77 -46.68
N SER A 169 5.84 -40.99 -47.62
CA SER A 169 6.22 -40.00 -48.63
C SER A 169 5.01 -39.59 -49.47
N LEU A 170 4.74 -38.29 -49.62
CA LEU A 170 3.66 -37.71 -50.44
C LEU A 170 3.59 -38.20 -51.91
N ARG A 171 4.60 -38.92 -52.39
CA ARG A 171 4.61 -39.61 -53.69
C ARG A 171 3.54 -40.72 -53.80
N SER A 172 3.03 -41.26 -52.68
CA SER A 172 1.91 -42.23 -52.63
C SER A 172 0.53 -41.56 -52.62
N LEU A 173 0.39 -40.33 -52.10
CA LEU A 173 -0.85 -39.54 -52.14
C LEU A 173 -1.23 -39.16 -53.58
N TRP A 174 -0.23 -38.85 -54.42
CA TRP A 174 -0.45 -38.60 -55.86
C TRP A 174 -0.89 -39.86 -56.64
N ARG A 175 -0.71 -41.07 -56.08
CA ARG A 175 -1.10 -42.34 -56.70
C ARG A 175 -2.50 -42.83 -56.30
N LEU A 176 -3.27 -42.07 -55.51
CA LEU A 176 -4.64 -42.39 -55.08
C LEU A 176 -4.78 -43.78 -54.43
N ASP A 177 -3.79 -44.16 -53.62
CA ASP A 177 -3.87 -45.38 -52.81
C ASP A 177 -4.77 -45.14 -51.57
N LEU A 178 -5.93 -45.79 -51.55
CA LEU A 178 -6.95 -45.64 -50.50
C LEU A 178 -6.45 -46.06 -49.12
N GLU A 179 -5.49 -46.99 -49.04
CA GLU A 179 -4.95 -47.47 -47.77
C GLU A 179 -3.91 -46.50 -47.20
N ALA A 180 -3.13 -45.85 -48.07
CA ALA A 180 -2.23 -44.76 -47.70
C ALA A 180 -2.99 -43.49 -47.29
N LEU A 181 -4.15 -43.23 -47.89
CA LEU A 181 -5.03 -42.11 -47.52
C LEU A 181 -5.60 -42.29 -46.11
N PHE A 182 -6.06 -43.49 -45.74
CA PHE A 182 -6.61 -43.76 -44.41
C PHE A 182 -5.56 -43.61 -43.29
N ARG A 183 -4.31 -43.99 -43.56
CA ARG A 183 -3.18 -43.77 -42.63
C ARG A 183 -2.72 -42.31 -42.55
N ALA A 184 -3.04 -41.48 -43.54
CA ALA A 184 -2.70 -40.05 -43.57
C ALA A 184 -3.77 -39.12 -42.96
N ILE A 185 -4.95 -39.63 -42.58
CA ILE A 185 -6.06 -38.87 -41.99
C ILE A 185 -5.62 -38.02 -40.78
N PRO A 186 -4.83 -38.53 -39.81
CA PRO A 186 -4.39 -37.73 -38.67
C PRO A 186 -3.51 -36.54 -39.07
N GLY A 187 -2.59 -36.74 -40.03
CA GLY A 187 -1.73 -35.66 -40.55
C GLY A 187 -2.52 -34.59 -41.30
N LEU A 188 -3.53 -34.99 -42.10
CA LEU A 188 -4.44 -34.07 -42.79
C LEU A 188 -5.28 -33.23 -41.82
N PHE A 189 -5.72 -33.81 -40.70
CA PHE A 189 -6.43 -33.07 -39.65
C PHE A 189 -5.56 -31.97 -39.02
N PHE A 190 -4.29 -32.27 -38.70
CA PHE A 190 -3.36 -31.26 -38.17
C PHE A 190 -3.08 -30.13 -39.16
N ILE A 191 -3.04 -30.42 -40.47
CA ILE A 191 -2.83 -29.40 -41.51
C ILE A 191 -4.05 -28.48 -41.64
N ILE A 192 -5.27 -29.04 -41.66
CA ILE A 192 -6.51 -28.26 -41.71
C ILE A 192 -6.63 -27.36 -40.47
N LEU A 193 -6.32 -27.90 -39.29
CA LEU A 193 -6.31 -27.12 -38.06
C LEU A 193 -5.28 -25.99 -38.11
N ASN A 194 -4.06 -26.25 -38.57
CA ASN A 194 -3.03 -25.22 -38.71
C ASN A 194 -3.45 -24.14 -39.72
N ILE A 195 -4.04 -24.48 -40.87
CA ILE A 195 -4.55 -23.50 -41.84
C ILE A 195 -5.64 -22.61 -41.21
N ALA A 196 -6.54 -23.20 -40.42
CA ALA A 196 -7.57 -22.45 -39.70
C ALA A 196 -6.94 -21.49 -38.68
N THR A 197 -5.97 -21.96 -37.89
CA THR A 197 -5.23 -21.14 -36.92
C THR A 197 -4.46 -20.01 -37.60
N GLN A 198 -3.74 -20.28 -38.70
CA GLN A 198 -3.00 -19.25 -39.44
C GLN A 198 -3.92 -18.21 -40.08
N SER A 199 -5.12 -18.62 -40.54
CA SER A 199 -6.12 -17.69 -41.08
C SER A 199 -6.66 -16.72 -40.02
N ILE A 200 -6.86 -17.22 -38.80
CA ILE A 200 -7.24 -16.40 -37.64
C ILE A 200 -6.11 -15.43 -37.27
N LEU A 201 -4.87 -15.91 -37.20
CA LEU A 201 -3.70 -15.08 -36.89
C LEU A 201 -3.44 -14.00 -37.95
N ALA A 202 -3.58 -14.35 -39.23
CA ALA A 202 -3.44 -13.41 -40.35
C ALA A 202 -4.50 -12.31 -40.30
N SER A 203 -5.75 -12.68 -40.02
CA SER A 203 -6.86 -11.73 -39.86
C SER A 203 -6.62 -10.80 -38.66
N GLY A 204 -6.14 -11.35 -37.54
CA GLY A 204 -5.71 -10.56 -36.38
C GLY A 204 -4.59 -9.57 -36.71
N TYR A 205 -3.59 -10.00 -37.49
CA TYR A 205 -2.47 -9.14 -37.89
C TYR A 205 -2.93 -7.99 -38.78
N LEU A 206 -3.82 -8.25 -39.74
CA LEU A 206 -4.35 -7.21 -40.63
C LEU A 206 -5.19 -6.16 -39.91
N VAL A 207 -5.90 -6.54 -38.85
CA VAL A 207 -6.69 -5.60 -38.03
C VAL A 207 -5.78 -4.71 -37.19
N VAL A 208 -4.67 -5.24 -36.69
CA VAL A 208 -3.79 -4.52 -35.74
C VAL A 208 -2.69 -3.72 -36.45
N ASN A 209 -2.33 -4.07 -37.68
CA ASN A 209 -1.24 -3.42 -38.39
C ASN A 209 -1.54 -1.95 -38.72
N PHE A 210 -0.72 -1.04 -38.16
CA PHE A 210 -0.76 0.41 -38.37
C PHE A 210 -0.08 0.87 -39.70
N GLY A 211 0.43 -0.07 -40.49
CA GLY A 211 1.09 0.21 -41.76
C GLY A 211 0.17 0.78 -42.86
N PRO A 212 0.74 1.23 -43.99
CA PRO A 212 -0.03 1.75 -45.11
C PRO A 212 -1.05 0.71 -45.61
N SER A 213 -2.33 1.10 -45.67
CA SER A 213 -3.46 0.24 -46.06
C SER A 213 -3.54 0.03 -47.58
N ILE A 214 -2.43 -0.38 -48.19
CA ILE A 214 -2.38 -0.72 -49.60
C ILE A 214 -2.90 -2.16 -49.73
N PRO A 215 -3.99 -2.41 -50.48
CA PRO A 215 -4.63 -3.73 -50.53
C PRO A 215 -3.70 -4.82 -51.07
N ALA A 216 -2.80 -4.48 -51.99
CA ALA A 216 -1.79 -5.40 -52.50
C ALA A 216 -0.78 -5.85 -51.41
N LEU A 217 -0.35 -4.92 -50.55
CA LEU A 217 0.56 -5.22 -49.44
C LEU A 217 -0.15 -6.09 -48.39
N GLN A 218 -1.41 -5.79 -48.08
CA GLN A 218 -2.21 -6.59 -47.14
C GLN A 218 -2.42 -8.03 -47.64
N ALA A 219 -2.64 -8.22 -48.95
CA ALA A 219 -2.74 -9.55 -49.54
C ALA A 219 -1.42 -10.34 -49.44
N VAL A 220 -0.28 -9.69 -49.71
CA VAL A 220 1.05 -10.31 -49.57
C VAL A 220 1.34 -10.69 -48.12
N LEU A 221 1.01 -9.82 -47.16
CA LEU A 221 1.20 -10.09 -45.74
C LEU A 221 0.34 -11.28 -45.28
N ALA A 222 -0.93 -11.35 -45.69
CA ALA A 222 -1.80 -12.49 -45.39
C ALA A 222 -1.28 -13.80 -46.00
N LEU A 223 -0.75 -13.75 -47.22
CA LEU A 223 -0.12 -14.92 -47.87
C LEU A 223 1.11 -15.40 -47.10
N CYS A 224 1.89 -14.50 -46.49
CA CYS A 224 3.07 -14.90 -45.72
C CYS A 224 2.74 -15.74 -44.47
N PHE A 225 1.53 -15.62 -43.90
CA PHE A 225 1.08 -16.51 -42.83
C PHE A 225 0.66 -17.89 -43.36
N LEU A 226 0.10 -17.97 -44.56
CA LEU A 226 -0.48 -19.18 -45.13
C LEU A 226 0.54 -20.03 -45.91
N VAL A 227 1.49 -19.41 -46.62
CA VAL A 227 2.50 -20.10 -47.43
C VAL A 227 3.29 -21.15 -46.63
N PRO A 228 3.76 -20.90 -45.39
CA PRO A 228 4.43 -21.93 -44.59
C PRO A 228 3.60 -23.20 -44.42
N SER A 229 2.29 -23.06 -44.17
CA SER A 229 1.37 -24.20 -43.99
C SER A 229 1.17 -25.02 -45.28
N LEU A 230 1.17 -24.37 -46.45
CA LEU A 230 1.08 -25.03 -47.75
C LEU A 230 2.37 -25.75 -48.11
N THR A 231 3.54 -25.20 -47.74
CA THR A 231 4.84 -25.82 -48.02
C THR A 231 5.10 -27.10 -47.22
N VAL A 232 4.38 -27.34 -46.12
CA VAL A 232 4.41 -28.63 -45.40
C VAL A 232 3.91 -29.78 -46.28
N MET A 233 3.11 -29.51 -47.31
CA MET A 233 2.65 -30.49 -48.30
C MET A 233 3.71 -30.81 -49.37
N ILE A 234 4.84 -30.09 -49.40
CA ILE A 234 5.90 -30.28 -50.40
C ILE A 234 7.10 -30.95 -49.70
N PRO A 235 7.54 -32.14 -50.14
CA PRO A 235 8.65 -32.83 -49.52
C PRO A 235 9.98 -32.18 -49.95
N LEU A 236 10.42 -31.14 -49.24
CA LEU A 236 11.78 -30.61 -49.32
C LEU A 236 12.60 -31.11 -48.13
N GLU A 237 13.82 -31.58 -48.39
CA GLU A 237 14.77 -32.07 -47.37
C GLU A 237 15.13 -31.00 -46.32
N ARG A 238 14.98 -29.71 -46.65
CA ARG A 238 15.16 -28.59 -45.72
C ARG A 238 14.13 -27.49 -46.01
N ASN A 239 13.01 -27.49 -45.28
CA ASN A 239 11.98 -26.46 -45.45
C ASN A 239 12.37 -25.16 -44.73
N SER A 240 13.04 -24.25 -45.46
CA SER A 240 13.41 -22.92 -44.96
C SER A 240 12.30 -21.87 -45.10
N PHE A 241 11.18 -22.18 -45.75
CA PHE A 241 10.11 -21.22 -46.03
C PHE A 241 9.50 -20.54 -44.78
N PRO A 242 9.25 -21.25 -43.65
CA PRO A 242 8.78 -20.61 -42.41
C PRO A 242 9.72 -19.52 -41.88
N HIS A 243 11.03 -19.69 -42.05
CA HIS A 243 12.04 -18.72 -41.62
C HIS A 243 12.03 -17.47 -42.51
N TRP A 244 11.89 -17.64 -43.83
CA TRP A 244 11.80 -16.52 -44.77
C TRP A 244 10.52 -15.70 -44.61
N CYS A 245 9.39 -16.37 -44.38
CA CYS A 245 8.12 -15.69 -44.11
C CYS A 245 8.16 -14.93 -42.77
N PHE A 246 8.77 -15.51 -41.74
CA PHE A 246 9.03 -14.82 -40.48
C PHE A 246 9.91 -13.58 -40.68
N LEU A 247 11.05 -13.71 -41.38
CA LEU A 247 11.96 -12.60 -41.65
C LEU A 247 11.27 -11.45 -42.39
N LEU A 248 10.50 -11.75 -43.45
CA LEU A 248 9.79 -10.73 -44.22
C LEU A 248 8.79 -9.96 -43.34
N LEU A 249 8.08 -10.68 -42.48
CA LEU A 249 7.07 -10.09 -41.62
C LEU A 249 7.68 -9.28 -40.47
N SER A 250 8.80 -9.74 -39.90
CA SER A 250 9.61 -8.97 -38.96
C SER A 250 10.23 -7.71 -39.59
N LEU A 251 10.68 -7.78 -40.86
CA LEU A 251 11.19 -6.62 -41.59
C LEU A 251 10.10 -5.59 -41.87
N HIS A 252 8.88 -6.04 -42.21
CA HIS A 252 7.73 -5.16 -42.37
C HIS A 252 7.43 -4.41 -41.06
N ILE A 253 7.41 -5.12 -39.92
CA ILE A 253 7.25 -4.53 -38.59
C ILE A 253 8.36 -3.51 -38.30
N ALA A 254 9.62 -3.85 -38.58
CA ALA A 254 10.75 -2.94 -38.39
C ALA A 254 10.65 -1.67 -39.25
N PHE A 255 10.21 -1.80 -40.51
CA PHE A 255 9.96 -0.68 -41.40
C PHE A 255 8.87 0.26 -40.87
N VAL A 256 7.76 -0.31 -40.36
CA VAL A 256 6.67 0.48 -39.75
C VAL A 256 7.17 1.25 -38.52
N VAL A 257 7.99 0.63 -37.65
CA VAL A 257 8.59 1.34 -36.51
C VAL A 257 9.52 2.46 -36.96
N TRP A 258 10.41 2.17 -37.90
CA TRP A 258 11.38 3.14 -38.41
C TRP A 258 10.68 4.37 -39.01
N SER A 259 9.64 4.14 -39.82
CA SER A 259 8.87 5.23 -40.44
C SER A 259 8.17 6.14 -39.41
N ASN A 260 7.78 5.59 -38.26
CA ASN A 260 7.11 6.33 -37.18
C ASN A 260 8.07 6.85 -36.10
N PHE A 261 9.36 6.48 -36.14
CA PHE A 261 10.33 6.82 -35.10
C PHE A 261 10.50 8.32 -34.89
N SER A 262 10.52 9.11 -35.98
CA SER A 262 10.65 10.58 -35.92
C SER A 262 9.49 11.23 -35.15
N MET A 263 8.26 10.73 -35.36
CA MET A 263 7.07 11.21 -34.66
C MET A 263 7.14 10.89 -33.16
N VAL A 264 7.51 9.65 -32.83
CA VAL A 264 7.65 9.19 -31.43
C VAL A 264 8.75 9.98 -30.71
N TYR A 265 9.89 10.20 -31.35
CA TYR A 265 10.99 10.97 -30.78
C TYR A 265 10.58 12.41 -30.45
N LYS A 266 9.83 13.06 -31.34
CA LYS A 266 9.33 14.42 -31.12
C LYS A 266 8.38 14.48 -29.91
N GLU A 267 7.41 13.57 -29.82
CA GLU A 267 6.47 13.48 -28.70
C GLU A 267 7.18 13.24 -27.36
N ILE A 268 8.21 12.37 -27.34
CA ILE A 268 9.02 12.12 -26.14
C ILE A 268 9.76 13.38 -25.71
N LYS A 269 10.41 14.07 -26.65
CA LYS A 269 11.15 15.30 -26.37
C LYS A 269 10.24 16.40 -25.82
N ASP A 270 9.07 16.58 -26.44
CA ASP A 270 8.08 17.58 -26.01
C ASP A 270 7.55 17.25 -24.60
N ARG A 271 7.31 15.96 -24.30
CA ARG A 271 6.89 15.51 -22.97
C ARG A 271 7.97 15.72 -21.91
N ILE A 272 9.22 15.38 -22.21
CA ILE A 272 10.34 15.61 -21.28
C ILE A 272 10.49 17.11 -21.00
N SER A 273 10.43 17.95 -22.03
CA SER A 273 10.47 19.41 -21.88
C SER A 273 9.33 19.92 -21.00
N TYR A 274 8.10 19.42 -21.19
CA TYR A 274 6.96 19.74 -20.35
C TYR A 274 7.18 19.33 -18.89
N VAL A 275 7.62 18.10 -18.63
CA VAL A 275 7.86 17.58 -17.28
C VAL A 275 8.95 18.40 -16.56
N VAL A 276 10.05 18.69 -17.25
CA VAL A 276 11.14 19.52 -16.68
C VAL A 276 10.65 20.93 -16.38
N SER A 277 9.86 21.52 -17.28
CA SER A 277 9.24 22.84 -17.08
C SER A 277 8.29 22.84 -15.88
N PHE A 278 7.43 21.81 -15.77
CA PHE A 278 6.48 21.66 -14.68
C PHE A 278 7.19 21.53 -13.32
N ILE A 279 8.23 20.68 -13.24
CA ILE A 279 9.04 20.52 -12.02
C ILE A 279 9.69 21.85 -11.61
N ARG A 280 10.11 22.67 -12.57
CA ARG A 280 10.75 23.97 -12.28
C ARG A 280 9.75 25.01 -11.74
N VAL A 281 8.48 24.93 -12.12
CA VAL A 281 7.44 25.91 -11.73
C VAL A 281 6.72 25.48 -10.45
N GLU A 282 6.18 24.26 -10.44
CA GLU A 282 5.29 23.75 -9.37
C GLU A 282 6.01 22.83 -8.37
N GLY A 283 7.24 22.40 -8.68
CA GLY A 283 8.00 21.46 -7.88
C GLY A 283 7.67 19.99 -8.17
N PHE A 284 8.54 19.11 -7.65
CA PHE A 284 8.41 17.65 -7.86
C PHE A 284 7.18 17.05 -7.19
N MET A 285 6.82 17.53 -5.99
CA MET A 285 5.68 16.99 -5.24
C MET A 285 4.34 17.23 -5.94
N ALA A 286 4.16 18.42 -6.52
CA ALA A 286 2.97 18.74 -7.31
C ALA A 286 2.87 17.86 -8.56
N LEU A 287 4.00 17.54 -9.22
CA LEU A 287 4.01 16.61 -10.35
C LEU A 287 3.62 15.20 -9.89
N ALA A 288 4.17 14.75 -8.78
CA ALA A 288 3.88 13.43 -8.23
C ALA A 288 2.39 13.32 -7.87
N GLU A 289 1.80 14.33 -7.25
CA GLU A 289 0.36 14.36 -6.94
C GLU A 289 -0.50 14.38 -8.21
N ALA A 290 -0.16 15.24 -9.18
CA ALA A 290 -0.87 15.33 -10.45
C ALA A 290 -0.83 13.99 -11.22
N GLU A 291 0.33 13.35 -11.28
CA GLU A 291 0.50 12.04 -11.92
C GLU A 291 -0.17 10.91 -11.11
N TRP A 292 -0.14 10.97 -9.78
CA TRP A 292 -0.82 10.01 -8.90
C TRP A 292 -2.34 10.01 -9.11
N LEU A 293 -2.93 11.20 -9.21
CA LEU A 293 -4.35 11.39 -9.50
C LEU A 293 -4.69 11.02 -10.93
N ARG A 294 -3.88 11.45 -11.91
CA ARG A 294 -4.08 11.15 -13.34
C ARG A 294 -4.08 9.65 -13.61
N LEU A 295 -3.13 8.92 -13.03
CA LEU A 295 -2.96 7.49 -13.25
C LEU A 295 -3.89 6.64 -12.38
N ASN A 296 -4.47 7.21 -11.31
CA ASN A 296 -5.19 6.44 -10.29
C ASN A 296 -4.35 5.25 -9.81
N VAL A 297 -3.12 5.54 -9.39
CA VAL A 297 -2.09 4.55 -9.03
C VAL A 297 -2.61 3.43 -8.12
N PRO A 298 -3.39 3.71 -7.05
CA PRO A 298 -3.92 2.65 -6.20
C PRO A 298 -4.81 1.63 -6.94
N LEU A 299 -5.59 2.08 -7.93
CA LEU A 299 -6.45 1.18 -8.69
C LEU A 299 -5.64 0.31 -9.66
N ILE A 300 -4.56 0.83 -10.29
CA ILE A 300 -3.65 0.03 -11.13
C ILE A 300 -2.98 -1.08 -10.33
N PHE A 301 -2.43 -0.76 -9.15
CA PHE A 301 -1.78 -1.75 -8.29
C PHE A 301 -2.77 -2.81 -7.80
N ARG A 302 -4.00 -2.41 -7.50
CA ARG A 302 -5.07 -3.35 -7.11
C ARG A 302 -5.47 -4.27 -8.25
N THR A 303 -5.66 -3.77 -9.47
CA THR A 303 -6.01 -4.61 -10.63
C THR A 303 -4.89 -5.58 -10.95
N PHE A 304 -3.63 -5.12 -10.88
CA PHE A 304 -2.45 -5.98 -10.99
C PHE A 304 -2.46 -7.13 -9.98
N TRP A 305 -2.63 -6.83 -8.69
CA TRP A 305 -2.61 -7.86 -7.65
C TRP A 305 -3.75 -8.86 -7.81
N MET A 306 -4.97 -8.38 -8.10
CA MET A 306 -6.14 -9.23 -8.34
C MET A 306 -5.93 -10.13 -9.57
N MET A 307 -5.34 -9.61 -10.64
CA MET A 307 -5.02 -10.38 -11.84
C MET A 307 -3.94 -11.42 -11.53
N ARG A 308 -2.90 -11.06 -10.78
CA ARG A 308 -1.83 -11.98 -10.36
C ARG A 308 -2.38 -13.14 -9.53
N VAL A 309 -3.17 -12.86 -8.48
CA VAL A 309 -3.81 -13.91 -7.67
C VAL A 309 -4.76 -14.75 -8.52
N GLY A 310 -5.49 -14.13 -9.45
CA GLY A 310 -6.34 -14.83 -10.41
C GLY A 310 -5.58 -15.79 -11.33
N ILE A 311 -4.40 -15.41 -11.81
CA ILE A 311 -3.52 -16.27 -12.62
C ILE A 311 -3.03 -17.47 -11.80
N HIS A 312 -2.54 -17.25 -10.58
CA HIS A 312 -2.08 -18.36 -9.73
C HIS A 312 -3.23 -19.29 -9.33
N LEU A 313 -4.42 -18.75 -9.07
CA LEU A 313 -5.63 -19.54 -8.83
C LEU A 313 -6.01 -20.37 -10.08
N TYR A 314 -5.93 -19.77 -11.27
CA TYR A 314 -6.20 -20.48 -12.53
C TYR A 314 -5.22 -21.63 -12.75
N ILE A 315 -3.91 -21.40 -12.56
CA ILE A 315 -2.88 -22.46 -12.69
C ILE A 315 -3.16 -23.59 -11.71
N TYR A 316 -3.51 -23.27 -10.46
CA TYR A 316 -3.88 -24.25 -9.45
C TYR A 316 -5.09 -25.10 -9.87
N VAL A 317 -6.16 -24.45 -10.34
CA VAL A 317 -7.40 -25.13 -10.77
C VAL A 317 -7.13 -26.03 -11.98
N VAL A 318 -6.36 -25.58 -12.98
CA VAL A 318 -6.04 -26.37 -14.18
C VAL A 318 -5.14 -27.56 -13.86
N SER A 319 -4.24 -27.40 -12.90
CA SER A 319 -3.30 -28.46 -12.51
C SER A 319 -3.90 -29.48 -11.54
N SER A 320 -5.06 -29.16 -10.94
CA SER A 320 -5.73 -30.01 -9.95
C SER A 320 -6.74 -30.96 -10.61
N GLU A 321 -6.91 -32.14 -10.04
CA GLU A 321 -7.96 -33.06 -10.47
C GLU A 321 -9.37 -32.50 -10.14
N PRO A 322 -10.37 -32.68 -11.03
CA PRO A 322 -11.71 -32.14 -10.84
C PRO A 322 -12.36 -32.70 -9.57
N GLY A 323 -12.69 -31.81 -8.62
CA GLY A 323 -13.39 -32.12 -7.36
C GLY A 323 -12.54 -32.04 -6.09
N VAL A 324 -11.21 -32.12 -6.20
CA VAL A 324 -10.27 -32.13 -5.05
C VAL A 324 -10.10 -30.73 -4.41
N TRP A 325 -10.27 -29.67 -5.19
CA TRP A 325 -10.02 -28.28 -4.80
C TRP A 325 -11.06 -27.69 -3.83
N VAL A 326 -12.22 -28.33 -3.62
CA VAL A 326 -13.31 -27.83 -2.75
C VAL A 326 -13.16 -28.30 -1.29
N GLU A 327 -12.24 -29.22 -1.01
CA GLU A 327 -12.01 -29.72 0.35
C GLU A 327 -11.45 -28.60 1.26
N SER A 328 -11.95 -28.54 2.51
CA SER A 328 -11.67 -27.40 3.42
C SER A 328 -10.20 -27.21 3.73
N ASP A 329 -9.42 -28.30 3.78
CA ASP A 329 -7.99 -28.23 4.08
C ASP A 329 -7.19 -27.77 2.86
N ASN A 330 -7.60 -28.18 1.65
CA ASN A 330 -7.02 -27.70 0.40
C ASN A 330 -7.29 -26.19 0.21
N LEU A 331 -8.45 -25.71 0.63
CA LEU A 331 -8.80 -24.29 0.58
C LEU A 331 -7.95 -23.44 1.55
N LYS A 332 -7.63 -23.96 2.74
CA LYS A 332 -6.70 -23.30 3.69
C LYS A 332 -5.28 -23.22 3.11
N THR A 333 -4.78 -24.32 2.52
CA THR A 333 -3.45 -24.36 1.92
C THR A 333 -3.37 -23.42 0.71
N LEU A 334 -4.38 -23.43 -0.16
CA LEU A 334 -4.51 -22.51 -1.28
C LEU A 334 -4.46 -21.04 -0.81
N PHE A 335 -5.24 -20.69 0.21
CA PHE A 335 -5.24 -19.33 0.75
C PHE A 335 -3.86 -18.92 1.29
N LYS A 336 -3.15 -19.81 2.00
CA LYS A 336 -1.77 -19.55 2.47
C LYS A 336 -0.82 -19.31 1.31
N VAL A 337 -0.85 -20.15 0.27
CA VAL A 337 0.01 -20.01 -0.92
C VAL A 337 -0.27 -18.69 -1.64
N MET A 338 -1.54 -18.32 -1.83
CA MET A 338 -1.91 -17.07 -2.48
C MET A 338 -1.40 -15.84 -1.70
N LEU A 339 -1.47 -15.85 -0.37
CA LEU A 339 -0.93 -14.78 0.47
C LEU A 339 0.59 -14.68 0.39
N ILE A 340 1.30 -15.82 0.41
CA ILE A 340 2.78 -15.86 0.32
C ILE A 340 3.26 -15.29 -1.02
N ARG A 341 2.62 -15.70 -2.12
CA ARG A 341 2.93 -15.23 -3.47
C ARG A 341 2.50 -13.79 -3.69
N GLY A 342 1.41 -13.36 -3.07
CA GLY A 342 0.92 -11.98 -3.10
C GLY A 342 1.80 -10.95 -2.39
N CYS A 343 2.91 -11.37 -1.77
CA CYS A 343 3.85 -10.51 -1.03
C CYS A 343 5.32 -10.72 -1.44
N GLU A 344 5.56 -11.42 -2.54
CA GLU A 344 6.91 -11.82 -2.94
C GLU A 344 7.76 -10.67 -3.46
N THR A 345 7.16 -9.78 -4.26
CA THR A 345 7.85 -8.67 -4.90
C THR A 345 7.36 -7.32 -4.41
N LEU A 346 8.14 -6.26 -4.70
CA LEU A 346 7.75 -4.89 -4.38
C LEU A 346 6.43 -4.47 -5.05
N PRO A 347 6.18 -4.73 -6.35
CA PRO A 347 4.88 -4.48 -6.96
C PRO A 347 3.73 -5.26 -6.30
N ALA A 348 3.99 -6.49 -5.84
CA ALA A 348 2.98 -7.29 -5.12
C ALA A 348 2.63 -6.69 -3.75
N ILE A 349 3.63 -6.24 -2.98
CA ILE A 349 3.43 -5.56 -1.69
C ILE A 349 2.63 -4.26 -1.88
N LEU A 350 2.95 -3.46 -2.89
CA LEU A 350 2.18 -2.25 -3.25
C LEU A 350 0.76 -2.59 -3.73
N GLY A 351 0.61 -3.69 -4.47
CA GLY A 351 -0.68 -4.27 -4.83
C GLY A 351 -1.51 -4.63 -3.61
N MET A 352 -0.94 -5.35 -2.66
CA MET A 352 -1.61 -5.76 -1.44
C MET A 352 -1.97 -4.56 -0.54
N SER A 353 -1.08 -3.58 -0.43
CA SER A 353 -1.34 -2.36 0.35
C SER A 353 -2.52 -1.57 -0.21
N SER A 354 -2.68 -1.53 -1.54
CA SER A 354 -3.83 -0.89 -2.19
C SER A 354 -5.16 -1.59 -1.89
N ILE A 355 -5.14 -2.92 -1.70
CA ILE A 355 -6.31 -3.70 -1.30
C ILE A 355 -6.67 -3.42 0.16
N PHE A 356 -5.67 -3.43 1.06
CA PHE A 356 -5.89 -3.05 2.45
C PHE A 356 -6.43 -1.62 2.57
N SER A 357 -5.88 -0.69 1.77
CA SER A 357 -6.36 0.68 1.69
C SER A 357 -7.85 0.78 1.34
N TRP A 358 -8.28 0.02 0.33
CA TRP A 358 -9.67 -0.02 -0.10
C TRP A 358 -10.58 -0.66 0.95
N LEU A 359 -10.16 -1.79 1.55
CA LEU A 359 -10.92 -2.47 2.60
C LEU A 359 -11.08 -1.59 3.83
N ALA A 360 -9.99 -0.99 4.33
CA ALA A 360 -10.00 -0.09 5.48
C ALA A 360 -10.86 1.15 5.22
N GLY A 361 -10.74 1.77 4.04
CA GLY A 361 -11.55 2.93 3.67
C GLY A 361 -13.04 2.60 3.58
N LYS A 362 -13.42 1.47 2.98
CA LYS A 362 -14.83 1.03 2.89
C LYS A 362 -15.42 0.68 4.24
N PHE A 363 -14.67 -0.03 5.08
CA PHE A 363 -15.11 -0.34 6.45
C PHE A 363 -15.26 0.94 7.28
N TYR A 364 -14.32 1.88 7.19
CA TYR A 364 -14.40 3.14 7.92
C TYR A 364 -15.62 3.97 7.52
N VAL A 365 -15.91 4.06 6.22
CA VAL A 365 -17.14 4.70 5.72
C VAL A 365 -18.40 3.99 6.23
N MET A 366 -18.40 2.64 6.29
CA MET A 366 -19.50 1.88 6.89
C MET A 366 -19.70 2.24 8.36
N CYS A 367 -18.63 2.42 9.14
CA CYS A 367 -18.70 2.90 10.53
C CYS A 367 -19.26 4.32 10.62
N GLN A 368 -18.81 5.25 9.77
CA GLN A 368 -19.33 6.62 9.74
C GLN A 368 -20.82 6.68 9.41
N LEU A 369 -21.26 5.87 8.44
CA LEU A 369 -22.67 5.72 8.09
C LEU A 369 -23.50 5.17 9.25
N PHE A 370 -22.97 4.17 9.96
CA PHE A 370 -23.62 3.63 11.16
C PHE A 370 -23.77 4.69 12.27
N LEU A 371 -22.74 5.53 12.45
CA LEU A 371 -22.70 6.63 13.41
C LEU A 371 -23.46 7.89 12.99
N MET A 372 -24.03 7.94 11.78
CA MET A 372 -24.73 9.12 11.24
C MET A 372 -23.85 10.39 11.17
N ILE A 373 -22.55 10.22 10.91
CA ILE A 373 -21.63 11.36 10.70
C ILE A 373 -21.84 11.88 9.27
N PRO A 374 -22.04 13.21 9.06
CA PRO A 374 -22.18 13.79 7.74
C PRO A 374 -20.92 13.55 6.87
N HIS A 375 -21.14 13.27 5.58
CA HIS A 375 -20.11 12.84 4.62
C HIS A 375 -19.35 14.01 3.97
N ASP A 376 -18.96 15.02 4.76
CA ASP A 376 -18.41 16.26 4.18
C ASP A 376 -16.87 16.24 4.01
N GLU A 377 -16.16 15.28 4.64
CA GLU A 377 -14.69 15.16 4.52
C GLU A 377 -14.22 13.80 3.96
N VAL A 378 -13.23 13.85 3.06
CA VAL A 378 -12.57 12.65 2.52
C VAL A 378 -11.74 12.01 3.64
N SER A 379 -12.21 10.88 4.18
CA SER A 379 -11.44 10.14 5.18
C SER A 379 -10.10 9.65 4.62
N HIS A 380 -9.00 10.11 5.22
CA HIS A 380 -7.63 9.70 4.88
C HIS A 380 -7.25 8.32 5.44
N VAL A 381 -8.16 7.62 6.14
CA VAL A 381 -7.88 6.33 6.81
C VAL A 381 -7.41 5.26 5.82
N GLY A 382 -8.01 5.22 4.62
CA GLY A 382 -7.59 4.29 3.56
C GLY A 382 -6.12 4.48 3.17
N PRO A 383 -5.71 5.66 2.64
CA PRO A 383 -4.31 5.92 2.31
C PRO A 383 -3.33 5.71 3.47
N VAL A 384 -3.68 6.15 4.69
CA VAL A 384 -2.83 5.99 5.89
C VAL A 384 -2.59 4.51 6.21
N SER A 385 -3.62 3.67 6.12
CA SER A 385 -3.49 2.21 6.33
C SER A 385 -2.57 1.55 5.29
N ALA A 386 -2.58 2.04 4.04
CA ALA A 386 -1.70 1.55 2.97
C ALA A 386 -0.23 1.86 3.28
N VAL A 387 0.05 3.11 3.68
CA VAL A 387 1.39 3.57 4.05
C VAL A 387 1.90 2.79 5.26
N LEU A 388 1.07 2.60 6.29
CA LEU A 388 1.44 1.83 7.47
C LEU A 388 1.79 0.37 7.12
N PHE A 389 1.00 -0.28 6.27
CA PHE A 389 1.31 -1.63 5.80
C PHE A 389 2.63 -1.69 5.03
N ILE A 390 2.89 -0.72 4.15
CA ILE A 390 4.15 -0.63 3.39
C ILE A 390 5.35 -0.47 4.35
N ILE A 391 5.23 0.42 5.35
CA ILE A 391 6.29 0.62 6.36
C ILE A 391 6.57 -0.69 7.11
N LEU A 392 5.52 -1.40 7.57
CA LEU A 392 5.66 -2.68 8.27
C LEU A 392 6.24 -3.79 7.38
N ALA A 393 5.91 -3.79 6.08
CA ALA A 393 6.46 -4.74 5.11
C ALA A 393 7.96 -4.51 4.88
N PHE A 394 8.39 -3.25 4.72
CA PHE A 394 9.80 -2.90 4.55
C PHE A 394 10.62 -3.10 5.83
N GLN A 395 10.09 -2.73 7.00
CA GLN A 395 10.80 -2.89 8.28
C GLN A 395 11.13 -4.35 8.61
N ASN A 396 10.29 -5.28 8.13
CA ASN A 396 10.45 -6.72 8.33
C ASN A 396 11.10 -7.43 7.13
N GLY A 397 11.43 -6.71 6.05
CA GLY A 397 12.00 -7.30 4.84
C GLY A 397 11.10 -8.37 4.22
N LEU A 398 9.79 -8.13 4.13
CA LEU A 398 8.81 -9.17 3.80
C LEU A 398 9.12 -9.91 2.48
N SER A 399 9.61 -9.19 1.47
CA SER A 399 10.00 -9.75 0.17
C SER A 399 11.29 -10.59 0.21
N THR A 400 12.19 -10.33 1.16
CA THR A 400 13.49 -11.04 1.25
C THR A 400 13.43 -12.32 2.08
N LEU A 401 12.29 -12.59 2.74
CA LEU A 401 12.12 -13.76 3.59
C LEU A 401 11.72 -15.00 2.80
N GLN A 402 12.14 -16.17 3.28
CA GLN A 402 11.68 -17.48 2.80
C GLN A 402 10.16 -17.64 2.98
N PRO A 403 9.49 -18.46 2.14
CA PRO A 403 8.03 -18.63 2.14
C PRO A 403 7.42 -18.95 3.52
N ALA A 404 8.03 -19.85 4.29
CA ALA A 404 7.56 -20.27 5.62
C ALA A 404 7.58 -19.13 6.65
N ALA A 405 8.68 -18.36 6.70
CA ALA A 405 8.79 -17.22 7.61
C ALA A 405 7.92 -16.04 7.15
N ARG A 406 7.71 -15.89 5.83
CA ARG A 406 6.94 -14.81 5.21
C ARG A 406 5.49 -14.80 5.66
N ILE A 407 4.80 -15.96 5.67
CA ILE A 407 3.39 -16.02 6.09
C ILE A 407 3.21 -15.64 7.56
N VAL A 408 4.12 -16.05 8.44
CA VAL A 408 4.09 -15.70 9.86
C VAL A 408 4.27 -14.19 10.04
N ARG A 409 5.24 -13.58 9.34
CA ARG A 409 5.49 -12.13 9.40
C ARG A 409 4.37 -11.31 8.78
N LEU A 410 3.77 -11.78 7.68
CA LEU A 410 2.60 -11.16 7.08
C LEU A 410 1.40 -11.18 8.04
N GLY A 411 1.13 -12.32 8.68
CA GLY A 411 0.07 -12.42 9.69
C GLY A 411 0.29 -11.45 10.85
N ARG A 412 1.52 -11.35 11.35
CA ARG A 412 1.92 -10.37 12.38
C ARG A 412 1.68 -8.92 11.96
N ASN A 413 1.99 -8.57 10.70
CA ASN A 413 1.75 -7.25 10.13
C ASN A 413 0.25 -6.95 9.99
N ILE A 414 -0.56 -7.92 9.56
CA ILE A 414 -2.02 -7.77 9.41
C ILE A 414 -2.68 -7.51 10.77
N VAL A 415 -2.26 -8.23 11.81
CA VAL A 415 -2.78 -8.04 13.17
C VAL A 415 -2.40 -6.66 13.73
N LEU A 416 -1.16 -6.19 13.50
CA LEU A 416 -0.76 -4.83 13.88
C LEU A 416 -1.59 -3.77 13.13
N LEU A 417 -1.80 -3.98 11.83
CA LEU A 417 -2.65 -3.11 11.02
C LEU A 417 -4.09 -3.06 11.54
N LEU A 418 -4.65 -4.22 11.93
CA LEU A 418 -5.98 -4.30 12.55
C LEU A 418 -6.02 -3.56 13.89
N ALA A 419 -4.99 -3.68 14.73
CA ALA A 419 -4.91 -2.95 15.99
C ALA A 419 -4.87 -1.42 15.77
N CYS A 420 -4.09 -0.93 14.80
CA CYS A 420 -4.09 0.48 14.41
C CYS A 420 -5.46 0.91 13.83
N PHE A 421 -6.15 0.02 13.12
CA PHE A 421 -7.48 0.30 12.60
C PHE A 421 -8.52 0.52 13.71
N LEU A 422 -8.42 -0.23 14.82
CA LEU A 422 -9.28 0.00 15.99
C LEU A 422 -9.12 1.40 16.58
N HIS A 423 -7.89 1.97 16.57
CA HIS A 423 -7.66 3.37 16.97
C HIS A 423 -8.39 4.36 16.05
N PHE A 424 -8.40 4.14 14.72
CA PHE A 424 -9.13 5.02 13.81
C PHE A 424 -10.64 5.01 14.07
N VAL A 425 -11.21 3.84 14.35
CA VAL A 425 -12.64 3.74 14.67
C VAL A 425 -12.95 4.40 16.02
N HIS A 426 -12.07 4.30 17.02
CA HIS A 426 -12.22 5.05 18.27
C HIS A 426 -12.21 6.57 18.04
N ASN A 427 -11.26 7.07 17.25
CA ASN A 427 -11.17 8.50 16.91
C ASN A 427 -12.44 9.02 16.20
N ALA A 428 -13.16 8.16 15.47
CA ALA A 428 -14.44 8.53 14.86
C ALA A 428 -15.61 8.59 15.87
N VAL A 429 -15.59 7.74 16.89
CA VAL A 429 -16.68 7.61 17.89
C VAL A 429 -16.55 8.63 19.02
N ASP A 430 -15.31 8.96 19.43
CA ASP A 430 -15.05 9.88 20.55
C ASP A 430 -15.76 11.25 20.43
N PRO A 431 -15.61 12.02 19.33
CA PRO A 431 -16.31 13.31 19.19
C PRO A 431 -17.83 13.16 19.11
N VAL A 432 -18.33 12.05 18.57
CA VAL A 432 -19.77 11.74 18.53
C VAL A 432 -20.30 11.52 19.96
N LEU A 433 -19.59 10.77 20.80
CA LEU A 433 -19.94 10.61 22.21
C LEU A 433 -19.91 11.94 22.96
N MET A 434 -18.86 12.74 22.79
CA MET A 434 -18.73 14.04 23.46
C MET A 434 -19.86 15.01 23.06
N SER A 435 -20.16 15.11 21.76
CA SER A 435 -21.21 15.99 21.25
C SER A 435 -22.63 15.54 21.61
N LEU A 436 -22.92 14.23 21.60
CA LEU A 436 -24.20 13.68 22.03
C LEU A 436 -24.48 13.93 23.52
N ALA A 437 -23.45 13.81 24.37
CA ALA A 437 -23.59 14.06 25.79
C ALA A 437 -23.70 15.56 26.10
N ALA A 438 -22.87 16.40 25.47
CA ALA A 438 -22.88 17.84 25.68
C ALA A 438 -24.18 18.51 25.17
N SER A 439 -24.78 18.00 24.09
CA SER A 439 -26.04 18.53 23.55
C SER A 439 -27.30 18.01 24.28
N ALA A 440 -27.15 17.13 25.28
CA ALA A 440 -28.26 16.50 26.00
C ALA A 440 -29.35 15.93 25.06
N ASN A 441 -28.93 15.35 23.93
CA ASN A 441 -29.85 14.95 22.87
C ASN A 441 -30.80 13.82 23.35
N PRO A 442 -32.12 13.94 23.20
CA PRO A 442 -33.07 12.91 23.66
C PRO A 442 -33.14 11.65 22.78
N ASP A 443 -32.52 11.64 21.60
CA ASP A 443 -32.60 10.50 20.67
C ASP A 443 -31.78 9.29 21.12
N VAL A 444 -32.45 8.35 21.81
CA VAL A 444 -31.88 7.10 22.34
C VAL A 444 -31.21 6.25 21.25
N THR A 445 -31.69 6.33 20.00
CA THR A 445 -31.13 5.51 18.92
C THR A 445 -29.71 5.94 18.55
N ARG A 446 -29.41 7.24 18.61
CA ARG A 446 -28.07 7.77 18.36
C ARG A 446 -27.10 7.39 19.47
N HIS A 447 -27.53 7.51 20.73
CA HIS A 447 -26.76 7.05 21.88
C HIS A 447 -26.48 5.55 21.80
N ALA A 448 -27.50 4.73 21.50
CA ALA A 448 -27.36 3.28 21.39
C ALA A 448 -26.35 2.87 20.30
N ARG A 449 -26.34 3.56 19.15
CA ARG A 449 -25.37 3.29 18.06
C ARG A 449 -23.95 3.65 18.47
N ALA A 450 -23.72 4.83 19.06
CA ALA A 450 -22.39 5.23 19.50
C ALA A 450 -21.84 4.27 20.57
N LEU A 451 -22.67 3.92 21.56
CA LEU A 451 -22.32 2.95 22.60
C LEU A 451 -22.08 1.55 22.03
N ALA A 452 -22.86 1.11 21.03
CA ALA A 452 -22.66 -0.18 20.38
C ALA A 452 -21.29 -0.27 19.69
N VAL A 453 -20.83 0.79 19.02
CA VAL A 453 -19.48 0.81 18.44
C VAL A 453 -18.41 0.77 19.54
N SER A 454 -18.57 1.55 20.63
CA SER A 454 -17.63 1.52 21.76
C SER A 454 -17.53 0.13 22.40
N VAL A 455 -18.65 -0.53 22.67
CA VAL A 455 -18.68 -1.91 23.21
C VAL A 455 -18.04 -2.88 22.21
N GLY A 456 -18.38 -2.77 20.92
CA GLY A 456 -17.78 -3.58 19.86
C GLY A 456 -16.25 -3.45 19.80
N LEU A 457 -15.73 -2.22 19.90
CA LEU A 457 -14.29 -1.96 19.94
C LEU A 457 -13.61 -2.66 21.12
N THR A 458 -14.15 -2.52 22.33
CA THR A 458 -13.58 -3.15 23.53
C THR A 458 -13.63 -4.68 23.43
N VAL A 459 -14.76 -5.25 22.96
CA VAL A 459 -14.91 -6.70 22.81
C VAL A 459 -13.92 -7.24 21.77
N VAL A 460 -13.83 -6.62 20.59
CA VAL A 460 -12.89 -7.06 19.54
C VAL A 460 -11.44 -6.96 20.01
N ALA A 461 -11.06 -5.86 20.66
CA ALA A 461 -9.71 -5.68 21.19
C ALA A 461 -9.37 -6.71 22.28
N PHE A 462 -10.27 -6.94 23.23
CA PHE A 462 -10.05 -7.89 24.33
C PHE A 462 -10.04 -9.34 23.85
N CYS A 463 -11.01 -9.75 23.03
CA CYS A 463 -11.05 -11.10 22.46
C CYS A 463 -9.83 -11.38 21.59
N GLY A 464 -9.41 -10.41 20.76
CA GLY A 464 -8.20 -10.50 19.94
C GLY A 464 -6.96 -10.68 20.81
N LEU A 465 -6.80 -9.86 21.85
CA LEU A 465 -5.68 -9.97 22.78
C LEU A 465 -5.67 -11.32 23.52
N TYR A 466 -6.82 -11.75 24.03
CA TYR A 466 -6.97 -13.05 24.71
C TYR A 466 -6.58 -14.21 23.79
N PHE A 467 -7.07 -14.22 22.56
CA PHE A 467 -6.74 -15.24 21.57
C PHE A 467 -5.23 -15.28 21.26
N LEU A 468 -4.61 -14.11 21.10
CA LEU A 468 -3.17 -14.02 20.79
C LEU A 468 -2.29 -14.52 21.95
N TRP A 469 -2.64 -14.20 23.21
CA TRP A 469 -1.90 -14.67 24.39
C TRP A 469 -2.07 -16.17 24.66
N MET A 470 -3.20 -16.76 24.25
CA MET A 470 -3.42 -18.20 24.38
C MET A 470 -2.72 -19.02 23.30
N THR A 471 -2.46 -18.43 22.14
CA THR A 471 -1.92 -19.14 20.97
C THR A 471 -0.42 -18.93 20.77
N HIS A 472 0.11 -17.79 21.19
CA HIS A 472 1.51 -17.43 20.95
C HIS A 472 2.31 -17.28 22.24
N SER A 473 3.56 -17.73 22.20
CA SER A 473 4.53 -17.48 23.27
C SER A 473 4.88 -16.00 23.36
N ILE A 474 5.34 -15.58 24.54
CA ILE A 474 5.78 -14.21 24.80
C ILE A 474 6.88 -13.82 23.80
N SER A 475 6.62 -12.77 23.02
CA SER A 475 7.53 -12.25 22.00
C SER A 475 7.40 -10.73 21.92
N THR A 476 8.43 -10.07 21.40
CA THR A 476 8.49 -8.60 21.23
C THR A 476 7.35 -8.06 20.37
N TRP A 477 6.90 -8.85 19.39
CA TRP A 477 5.71 -8.53 18.58
C TRP A 477 4.40 -8.63 19.38
N LEU A 478 4.22 -9.70 20.16
CA LEU A 478 3.01 -9.88 20.97
C LEU A 478 2.89 -8.75 22.01
N LEU A 479 4.01 -8.34 22.61
CA LEU A 479 4.08 -7.20 23.52
C LEU A 479 3.68 -5.89 22.82
N ALA A 480 4.15 -5.65 21.59
CA ALA A 480 3.77 -4.46 20.83
C ALA A 480 2.27 -4.41 20.52
N VAL A 481 1.69 -5.51 20.01
CA VAL A 481 0.23 -5.59 19.76
C VAL A 481 -0.55 -5.40 21.06
N SER A 482 -0.09 -6.00 22.16
CA SER A 482 -0.72 -5.85 23.47
C SER A 482 -0.75 -4.39 23.94
N GLY A 483 0.35 -3.66 23.75
CA GLY A 483 0.43 -2.22 24.05
C GLY A 483 -0.62 -1.43 23.27
N PHE A 484 -0.67 -1.59 21.95
CA PHE A 484 -1.65 -0.88 21.12
C PHE A 484 -3.10 -1.24 21.45
N SER A 485 -3.41 -2.52 21.69
CA SER A 485 -4.76 -2.96 22.05
C SER A 485 -5.19 -2.44 23.41
N LEU A 486 -4.30 -2.45 24.41
CA LEU A 486 -4.58 -1.90 25.73
C LEU A 486 -4.80 -0.39 25.68
N GLU A 487 -4.02 0.33 24.84
CA GLU A 487 -4.20 1.76 24.62
C GLU A 487 -5.61 2.08 24.10
N VAL A 488 -6.10 1.38 23.06
CA VAL A 488 -7.48 1.56 22.56
C VAL A 488 -8.50 1.30 23.67
N ILE A 489 -8.33 0.21 24.42
CA ILE A 489 -9.26 -0.17 25.49
C ILE A 489 -9.34 0.96 26.52
N CYS A 490 -8.19 1.45 26.99
CA CYS A 490 -8.13 2.56 27.95
C CYS A 490 -8.73 3.86 27.38
N LYS A 491 -8.48 4.18 26.11
CA LYS A 491 -9.09 5.32 25.42
C LYS A 491 -10.62 5.22 25.36
N VAL A 492 -11.16 4.06 24.98
CA VAL A 492 -12.61 3.83 24.97
C VAL A 492 -13.21 4.00 26.36
N PHE A 493 -12.58 3.46 27.40
CA PHE A 493 -13.04 3.65 28.79
C PHE A 493 -12.98 5.11 29.24
N ALA A 494 -11.95 5.86 28.85
CA ALA A 494 -11.88 7.29 29.13
C ALA A 494 -13.01 8.08 28.43
N SER A 495 -13.29 7.78 27.15
CA SER A 495 -14.40 8.36 26.39
C SER A 495 -15.75 8.04 27.03
N LEU A 496 -15.99 6.78 27.43
CA LEU A 496 -17.22 6.37 28.10
C LEU A 496 -17.38 7.02 29.49
N ALA A 497 -16.29 7.19 30.24
CA ALA A 497 -16.31 7.88 31.52
C ALA A 497 -16.66 9.37 31.35
N LEU A 498 -16.09 10.05 30.36
CA LEU A 498 -16.43 11.43 30.03
C LEU A 498 -17.88 11.56 29.55
N TYR A 499 -18.33 10.66 28.67
CA TYR A 499 -19.72 10.57 28.23
C TYR A 499 -20.68 10.42 29.43
N GLY A 500 -20.35 9.52 30.37
CA GLY A 500 -21.13 9.32 31.60
C GLY A 500 -21.16 10.56 32.50
N LEU A 501 -20.04 11.27 32.64
CA LEU A 501 -19.96 12.52 33.40
C LEU A 501 -20.84 13.62 32.78
N PHE A 502 -20.77 13.81 31.47
CA PHE A 502 -21.59 14.81 30.77
C PHE A 502 -23.09 14.46 30.76
N LEU A 503 -23.43 13.17 30.66
CA LEU A 503 -24.83 12.74 30.78
C LEU A 503 -25.37 12.91 32.20
N ALA A 504 -24.53 12.74 33.22
CA ALA A 504 -24.89 13.03 34.61
C ALA A 504 -25.11 14.53 34.84
N ASP A 505 -24.23 15.37 34.28
CA ASP A 505 -24.37 16.83 34.32
C ASP A 505 -25.68 17.30 33.66
N ALA A 506 -26.01 16.77 32.48
CA ALA A 506 -27.25 17.08 31.78
C ALA A 506 -28.53 16.71 32.56
N LYS A 507 -28.43 15.82 33.56
CA LYS A 507 -29.56 15.42 34.43
C LYS A 507 -29.61 16.19 35.75
N LEU A 508 -28.52 16.85 36.14
CA LEU A 508 -28.46 17.65 37.36
C LEU A 508 -29.07 19.03 37.08
N SER A 509 -30.00 19.47 37.93
CA SER A 509 -30.62 20.79 37.85
C SER A 509 -29.77 21.89 38.50
N GLU A 510 -28.84 21.51 39.40
CA GLU A 510 -27.93 22.42 40.09
C GLU A 510 -26.54 22.40 39.45
N PHE A 511 -25.84 23.54 39.47
CA PHE A 511 -24.50 23.70 38.91
C PHE A 511 -23.48 22.79 39.61
N TRP A 512 -22.88 21.85 38.87
CA TRP A 512 -21.90 20.92 39.42
C TRP A 512 -20.48 21.52 39.43
N ASP A 513 -20.16 22.26 40.50
CA ASP A 513 -18.87 22.98 40.66
C ASP A 513 -17.61 22.14 40.35
N LYS A 514 -17.64 20.84 40.72
CA LYS A 514 -16.49 19.91 40.62
C LYS A 514 -16.43 19.13 39.30
N LEU A 515 -17.39 19.28 38.39
CA LEU A 515 -17.41 18.54 37.12
C LEU A 515 -16.08 18.68 36.36
N ASP A 516 -15.58 19.90 36.22
CA ASP A 516 -14.32 20.18 35.51
C ASP A 516 -13.10 19.50 36.14
N ASP A 517 -13.09 19.30 37.46
CA ASP A 517 -12.02 18.57 38.15
C ASP A 517 -12.14 17.06 37.92
N HIS A 518 -13.36 16.53 37.81
CA HIS A 518 -13.60 15.13 37.41
C HIS A 518 -13.21 14.89 35.93
N VAL A 519 -13.68 15.74 35.01
CA VAL A 519 -13.34 15.71 33.58
C VAL A 519 -11.83 15.79 33.40
N TYR A 520 -11.16 16.70 34.11
CA TYR A 520 -9.71 16.79 34.09
C TYR A 520 -9.03 15.52 34.61
N ARG A 521 -9.47 14.95 35.73
CA ARG A 521 -8.87 13.71 36.26
C ARG A 521 -8.94 12.57 35.25
N VAL A 522 -10.08 12.42 34.56
CA VAL A 522 -10.24 11.40 33.52
C VAL A 522 -9.32 11.68 32.33
N ARG A 523 -9.33 12.91 31.79
CA ARG A 523 -8.45 13.29 30.66
C ARG A 523 -6.97 13.14 31.00
N PHE A 524 -6.56 13.59 32.19
CA PHE A 524 -5.19 13.48 32.67
C PHE A 524 -4.76 12.03 32.84
N ALA A 525 -5.61 11.19 33.45
CA ALA A 525 -5.34 9.75 33.56
C ALA A 525 -5.19 9.09 32.17
N GLY A 526 -6.04 9.44 31.21
CA GLY A 526 -5.93 8.99 29.82
C GLY A 526 -4.57 9.34 29.20
N ARG A 527 -4.15 10.61 29.32
CA ARG A 527 -2.84 11.08 28.81
C ARG A 527 -1.65 10.41 29.51
N VAL A 528 -1.75 10.13 30.81
CA VAL A 528 -0.71 9.39 31.53
C VAL A 528 -0.61 7.94 31.02
N VAL A 529 -1.75 7.27 30.79
CA VAL A 529 -1.76 5.91 30.24
C VAL A 529 -1.16 5.89 28.83
N GLU A 530 -1.55 6.82 27.96
CA GLU A 530 -0.96 6.97 26.61
C GLU A 530 0.55 7.15 26.68
N PHE A 531 1.04 8.03 27.56
CA PHE A 531 2.47 8.24 27.76
C PHE A 531 3.20 6.97 28.25
N LEU A 532 2.61 6.23 29.20
CA LEU A 532 3.20 4.99 29.72
C LEU A 532 3.25 3.88 28.66
N VAL A 533 2.19 3.72 27.87
CA VAL A 533 2.17 2.78 26.74
C VAL A 533 3.18 3.20 25.67
N GLY A 534 3.25 4.49 25.34
CA GLY A 534 4.20 5.04 24.39
C GLY A 534 5.66 4.79 24.80
N LEU A 535 5.98 4.99 26.09
CA LEU A 535 7.27 4.67 26.69
C LEU A 535 7.58 3.17 26.62
N PHE A 536 6.61 2.31 26.97
CA PHE A 536 6.75 0.87 26.88
C PHE A 536 7.05 0.40 25.45
N LEU A 537 6.30 0.91 24.46
CA LEU A 537 6.51 0.61 23.05
C LEU A 537 7.86 1.12 22.54
N LEU A 538 8.33 2.29 23.02
CA LEU A 538 9.66 2.80 22.70
C LEU A 538 10.76 1.87 23.23
N CYS A 539 10.67 1.43 24.50
CA CYS A 539 11.61 0.48 25.08
C CYS A 539 11.62 -0.86 24.33
N ASN A 540 10.43 -1.40 24.01
CA ASN A 540 10.31 -2.61 23.20
C ASN A 540 10.95 -2.43 21.81
N SER A 541 10.73 -1.29 21.16
CA SER A 541 11.30 -1.02 19.83
C SER A 541 12.82 -0.82 19.85
N ALA A 542 13.35 -0.17 20.90
CA ALA A 542 14.79 -0.04 21.13
C ALA A 542 15.44 -1.41 21.39
N PHE A 543 14.77 -2.29 22.15
CA PHE A 543 15.22 -3.66 22.36
C PHE A 543 15.34 -4.44 21.04
N ILE A 544 14.31 -4.38 20.20
CA ILE A 544 14.30 -5.01 18.87
C ILE A 544 15.44 -4.49 17.97
N LEU A 545 15.74 -3.18 18.04
CA LEU A 545 16.80 -2.55 17.25
C LEU A 545 18.21 -3.00 17.69
N ILE A 546 18.42 -3.20 18.99
CA ILE A 546 19.73 -3.54 19.57
C ILE A 546 20.00 -5.05 19.52
N PHE A 547 19.01 -5.89 19.82
CA PHE A 547 19.23 -7.31 20.12
C PHE A 547 18.72 -8.29 19.06
N GLU A 548 17.71 -7.95 18.26
CA GLU A 548 17.17 -8.86 17.24
C GLU A 548 17.82 -8.62 15.88
N ASN A 549 17.42 -7.54 15.21
CA ASN A 549 17.86 -7.18 13.86
C ASN A 549 17.98 -5.66 13.77
N GLY A 550 19.21 -5.17 13.64
CA GLY A 550 19.48 -3.76 13.34
C GLY A 550 19.02 -3.42 11.92
N GLY A 551 18.63 -2.17 11.69
CA GLY A 551 18.30 -1.69 10.35
C GLY A 551 18.09 -0.18 10.31
N ALA A 552 18.56 0.48 9.25
CA ALA A 552 18.46 1.93 9.11
C ALA A 552 17.01 2.42 9.13
N ILE A 553 16.11 1.73 8.39
CA ILE A 553 14.67 2.04 8.36
C ILE A 553 14.05 1.91 9.76
N ARG A 554 14.44 0.87 10.50
CA ARG A 554 13.95 0.62 11.87
C ARG A 554 14.44 1.71 12.84
N ALA A 555 15.70 2.13 12.75
CA ALA A 555 16.24 3.21 13.55
C ALA A 555 15.52 4.55 13.31
N ILE A 556 15.25 4.88 12.05
CA ILE A 556 14.47 6.08 11.68
C ILE A 556 13.06 6.02 12.28
N LEU A 557 12.37 4.87 12.17
CA LEU A 557 11.04 4.70 12.73
C LEU A 557 11.02 4.85 14.26
N VAL A 558 12.00 4.27 14.96
CA VAL A 558 12.17 4.44 16.41
C VAL A 558 12.39 5.92 16.76
N GLY A 559 13.15 6.65 15.95
CA GLY A 559 13.34 8.10 16.10
C GLY A 559 12.03 8.88 15.96
N PHE A 560 11.22 8.57 14.94
CA PHE A 560 9.90 9.18 14.78
C PHE A 560 8.95 8.85 15.94
N HIS A 561 8.94 7.60 16.40
CA HIS A 561 8.15 7.19 17.57
C HIS A 561 8.58 7.98 18.82
N ALA A 562 9.89 8.11 19.07
CA ALA A 562 10.40 8.87 20.21
C ALA A 562 10.01 10.36 20.14
N TYR A 563 10.03 10.97 18.95
CA TYR A 563 9.67 12.37 18.79
C TYR A 563 8.16 12.61 18.90
N PHE A 564 7.36 11.98 18.05
CA PHE A 564 5.92 12.23 17.97
C PHE A 564 5.16 11.63 19.15
N ASN A 565 5.42 10.36 19.49
CA ASN A 565 4.59 9.64 20.46
C ASN A 565 5.06 9.82 21.92
N LEU A 566 6.30 10.27 22.15
CA LEU A 566 6.81 10.50 23.51
C LEU A 566 7.11 11.98 23.78
N TRP A 567 7.98 12.62 22.99
CA TRP A 567 8.46 13.96 23.28
C TRP A 567 7.36 15.03 23.13
N CYS A 568 6.63 15.03 22.01
CA CYS A 568 5.54 15.98 21.77
C CYS A 568 4.43 15.85 22.83
N GLU A 569 3.97 14.62 23.11
CA GLU A 569 2.96 14.35 24.13
C GLU A 569 3.41 14.77 25.53
N ALA A 570 4.66 14.46 25.91
CA ALA A 570 5.24 14.90 27.18
C ALA A 570 5.26 16.43 27.29
N ARG A 571 5.64 17.12 26.21
CA ARG A 571 5.69 18.60 26.17
C ARG A 571 4.31 19.22 26.35
N VAL A 572 3.29 18.67 25.68
CA VAL A 572 1.90 19.13 25.80
C VAL A 572 1.39 18.88 27.23
N GLY A 573 1.57 17.66 27.75
CA GLY A 573 1.19 17.31 29.12
C GLY A 573 1.87 18.20 30.17
N TRP A 574 3.17 18.46 30.00
CA TRP A 574 3.94 19.34 30.88
C TRP A 574 3.43 20.78 30.87
N LYS A 575 3.07 21.32 29.70
CA LYS A 575 2.49 22.67 29.56
C LYS A 575 1.15 22.78 30.28
N ILE A 576 0.27 21.79 30.14
CA ILE A 576 -1.04 21.76 30.82
C ILE A 576 -0.87 21.68 32.34
N PHE A 577 0.00 20.77 32.81
CA PHE A 577 0.29 20.61 34.23
C PHE A 577 0.86 21.90 34.85
N THR A 578 1.85 22.50 34.17
CA THR A 578 2.48 23.74 34.62
C THR A 578 1.46 24.88 34.71
N ARG A 579 0.63 25.07 33.67
CA ARG A 579 -0.43 26.11 33.67
C ARG A 579 -1.44 25.93 34.81
N ARG A 580 -1.87 24.71 35.10
CA ARG A 580 -2.79 24.47 36.23
C ARG A 580 -2.15 24.77 37.57
N ARG A 581 -0.89 24.36 37.77
CA ARG A 581 -0.15 24.63 39.01
C ARG A 581 0.09 26.12 39.20
N THR A 582 0.45 26.84 38.14
CA THR A 582 0.62 28.29 38.21
C THR A 582 -0.70 29.01 38.44
N ALA A 583 -1.80 28.61 37.80
CA ALA A 583 -3.14 29.20 38.03
C ALA A 583 -3.61 29.05 39.48
N VAL A 584 -3.43 27.87 40.10
CA VAL A 584 -3.78 27.67 41.52
C VAL A 584 -2.96 28.59 42.43
N HIS A 585 -1.65 28.71 42.18
CA HIS A 585 -0.80 29.60 42.96
C HIS A 585 -1.16 31.07 42.77
N LYS A 586 -1.39 31.48 41.52
CA LYS A 586 -1.79 32.83 41.12
C LYS A 586 -3.11 33.29 41.73
N ILE A 587 -4.06 32.40 41.96
CA ILE A 587 -5.33 32.74 42.63
C ILE A 587 -5.16 32.84 44.13
N ALA A 588 -4.27 32.03 44.70
CA ALA A 588 -3.93 32.15 46.11
C ALA A 588 -3.33 33.54 46.41
N THR A 589 -2.61 34.16 45.46
CA THR A 589 -2.05 35.51 45.62
C THR A 589 -3.06 36.66 45.46
N LEU A 590 -4.25 36.41 44.90
CA LEU A 590 -5.26 37.47 44.71
C LEU A 590 -6.04 37.75 46.00
N GLU A 591 -6.35 39.02 46.23
CA GLU A 591 -7.14 39.48 47.37
C GLU A 591 -8.56 38.88 47.35
N THR A 592 -9.01 38.45 48.52
CA THR A 592 -10.39 37.99 48.77
C THR A 592 -11.23 39.14 49.29
N VAL A 593 -12.47 39.24 48.83
CA VAL A 593 -13.41 40.23 49.35
C VAL A 593 -13.96 39.74 50.70
N ASP A 594 -13.73 40.50 51.77
CA ASP A 594 -14.13 40.13 53.14
C ASP A 594 -15.65 40.23 53.38
N GLN A 595 -16.36 41.08 52.60
CA GLN A 595 -17.81 41.28 52.67
C GLN A 595 -18.46 41.20 51.27
N PRO A 596 -18.63 39.99 50.71
CA PRO A 596 -19.25 39.81 49.39
C PRO A 596 -20.74 40.17 49.35
N GLU A 597 -21.40 40.27 50.52
CA GLU A 597 -22.83 40.61 50.67
C GLU A 597 -23.17 42.04 50.21
N LEU A 598 -22.21 42.96 50.26
CA LEU A 598 -22.37 44.34 49.78
C LEU A 598 -22.19 44.49 48.27
N LEU A 599 -21.73 43.45 47.58
CA LEU A 599 -21.41 43.50 46.16
C LEU A 599 -22.66 43.14 45.34
N ASP A 600 -23.36 44.14 44.81
CA ASP A 600 -24.50 43.96 43.89
C ASP A 600 -24.03 43.85 42.44
N ASP A 601 -23.23 42.81 42.16
CA ASP A 601 -22.63 42.59 40.85
C ASP A 601 -22.66 41.09 40.49
N VAL A 602 -22.50 40.79 39.21
CA VAL A 602 -22.63 39.44 38.63
C VAL A 602 -21.26 38.98 38.12
N CYS A 603 -20.92 37.71 38.32
CA CYS A 603 -19.67 37.19 37.78
C CYS A 603 -19.76 37.11 36.25
N ALA A 604 -18.96 37.91 35.53
CA ALA A 604 -18.95 37.95 34.05
C ALA A 604 -18.51 36.64 33.36
N ILE A 605 -18.12 35.61 34.12
CA ILE A 605 -17.76 34.28 33.58
C ILE A 605 -18.96 33.33 33.60
N CYS A 606 -19.68 33.23 34.73
CA CYS A 606 -20.80 32.30 34.89
C CYS A 606 -22.18 32.97 34.86
N PHE A 607 -22.23 34.30 34.83
CA PHE A 607 -23.45 35.12 34.89
C PHE A 607 -24.33 34.87 36.12
N HIS A 608 -23.75 34.35 37.22
CA HIS A 608 -24.43 34.20 38.51
C HIS A 608 -24.00 35.30 39.48
N ASP A 609 -24.89 35.63 40.41
CA ASP A 609 -24.68 36.67 41.43
C ASP A 609 -23.39 36.43 42.23
N LEU A 610 -22.67 37.50 42.55
CA LEU A 610 -21.52 37.46 43.46
C LEU A 610 -21.95 37.43 44.94
N LYS A 611 -23.24 37.69 45.22
CA LYS A 611 -23.84 37.59 46.55
C LYS A 611 -24.00 36.12 46.98
N PRO A 612 -23.79 35.80 48.26
CA PRO A 612 -24.04 34.47 48.79
C PRO A 612 -25.56 34.23 48.93
N THR A 613 -26.25 33.92 47.83
CA THR A 613 -27.70 33.61 47.83
C THR A 613 -28.01 32.10 47.87
N ALA A 614 -26.99 31.24 47.77
CA ALA A 614 -27.08 29.78 47.78
C ALA A 614 -26.20 29.18 48.91
N PRO A 615 -26.47 27.95 49.42
CA PRO A 615 -25.86 27.40 50.64
C PRO A 615 -24.35 27.11 50.56
N ASN A 616 -23.70 27.47 49.45
CA ASN A 616 -22.28 27.26 49.21
C ASN A 616 -21.61 28.64 49.27
N ASN A 617 -20.87 28.91 50.35
CA ASN A 617 -20.17 30.16 50.58
C ASN A 617 -19.08 30.38 49.50
N VAL A 618 -19.41 31.03 48.38
CA VAL A 618 -18.49 31.15 47.21
C VAL A 618 -17.53 32.31 47.43
N MET A 619 -16.23 32.01 47.53
CA MET A 619 -15.19 33.04 47.68
C MET A 619 -15.12 33.91 46.41
N VAL A 620 -15.13 35.24 46.58
CA VAL A 620 -14.96 36.23 45.50
C VAL A 620 -13.52 36.75 45.52
N LYS A 621 -12.91 36.85 44.33
CA LYS A 621 -11.54 37.33 44.12
C LYS A 621 -11.55 38.65 43.35
N VAL A 622 -10.69 39.58 43.78
CA VAL A 622 -10.47 40.86 43.09
C VAL A 622 -9.20 40.77 42.26
N THR A 623 -9.30 41.16 41.00
CA THR A 623 -8.14 41.24 40.09
C THR A 623 -7.39 42.58 40.27
N PRO A 624 -6.11 42.71 39.87
CA PRO A 624 -5.37 43.98 39.97
C PRO A 624 -5.99 45.12 39.14
N CYS A 625 -6.75 44.79 38.08
CA CYS A 625 -7.56 45.73 37.32
C CYS A 625 -8.93 46.04 37.96
N ARG A 626 -9.16 45.60 39.21
CA ARG A 626 -10.37 45.79 40.04
C ARG A 626 -11.67 45.20 39.50
N HIS A 627 -11.58 44.13 38.72
CA HIS A 627 -12.74 43.31 38.32
C HIS A 627 -12.96 42.14 39.30
N TYR A 628 -14.22 41.79 39.54
CA TYR A 628 -14.66 40.78 40.52
C TYR A 628 -15.12 39.49 39.85
N PHE A 629 -14.72 38.34 40.41
CA PHE A 629 -15.10 37.02 39.91
C PHE A 629 -15.20 36.00 41.05
N HIS A 630 -16.02 34.95 40.90
CA HIS A 630 -15.92 33.78 41.79
C HIS A 630 -14.54 33.15 41.64
N ALA A 631 -13.95 32.72 42.76
CA ALA A 631 -12.61 32.14 42.79
C ALA A 631 -12.48 30.89 41.90
N VAL A 632 -13.57 30.11 41.78
CA VAL A 632 -13.63 28.91 40.93
C VAL A 632 -13.68 29.27 39.44
N CYS A 633 -14.51 30.25 39.06
CA CYS A 633 -14.62 30.71 37.68
C CYS A 633 -13.32 31.33 37.17
N LEU A 634 -12.72 32.23 37.97
CA LEU A 634 -11.43 32.82 37.62
C LEU A 634 -10.33 31.76 37.52
N ARG A 635 -10.38 30.70 38.35
CA ARG A 635 -9.44 29.58 38.26
C ARG A 635 -9.48 28.85 36.95
N LYS A 636 -10.69 28.52 36.51
CA LYS A 636 -10.93 27.83 35.25
C LYS A 636 -10.42 28.68 34.07
N TRP A 637 -10.66 29.98 34.10
CA TRP A 637 -10.16 30.92 33.10
C TRP A 637 -8.62 30.94 33.01
N LEU A 638 -7.96 31.00 34.17
CA LEU A 638 -6.50 31.06 34.28
C LEU A 638 -5.78 29.78 33.83
N TYR A 639 -6.50 28.67 33.66
CA TYR A 639 -5.93 27.48 33.02
C TYR A 639 -5.62 27.70 31.53
N VAL A 640 -6.34 28.63 30.89
CA VAL A 640 -6.23 28.90 29.46
C VAL A 640 -5.39 30.15 29.21
N GLN A 641 -5.73 31.26 29.89
CA GLN A 641 -5.14 32.58 29.61
C GLN A 641 -4.88 33.37 30.90
N ASP A 642 -3.77 34.11 30.92
CA ASP A 642 -3.36 34.98 32.04
C ASP A 642 -3.91 36.42 31.96
N ARG A 643 -5.02 36.61 31.23
CA ARG A 643 -5.64 37.92 30.99
C ARG A 643 -6.95 38.04 31.76
N CYS A 644 -7.33 39.26 32.12
CA CYS A 644 -8.64 39.52 32.72
C CYS A 644 -9.77 39.23 31.70
N PRO A 645 -10.83 38.47 32.06
CA PRO A 645 -11.96 38.21 31.17
C PRO A 645 -12.72 39.46 30.69
N MET A 646 -12.71 40.54 31.49
CA MET A 646 -13.45 41.76 31.17
C MET A 646 -12.64 42.76 30.33
N CYS A 647 -11.41 43.07 30.76
CA CYS A 647 -10.60 44.11 30.09
C CYS A 647 -9.43 43.57 29.25
N HIS A 648 -9.24 42.25 29.19
CA HIS A 648 -8.13 41.58 28.50
C HIS A 648 -6.72 41.99 28.95
N GLN A 649 -6.59 42.78 30.02
CA GLN A 649 -5.31 43.17 30.58
C GLN A 649 -4.62 41.96 31.23
N THR A 650 -3.30 41.83 31.03
CA THR A 650 -2.49 40.80 31.66
C THR A 650 -2.45 41.02 33.17
N LEU A 651 -2.93 40.05 33.95
CA LEU A 651 -3.12 40.21 35.40
C LEU A 651 -1.80 40.29 36.18
N TRP A 652 -0.71 39.77 35.64
CA TRP A 652 0.61 39.73 36.30
C TRP A 652 1.71 40.54 35.59
N SER A 653 1.38 41.40 34.62
CA SER A 653 2.39 42.27 33.99
C SER A 653 2.76 43.48 34.86
N GLN A 654 1.88 43.89 35.78
CA GLN A 654 2.07 45.10 36.60
C GLN A 654 2.88 44.88 37.89
N LEU A 655 3.14 43.63 38.29
CA LEU A 655 3.98 43.33 39.47
C LEU A 655 5.48 43.52 39.20
N HIS A 656 5.89 43.65 37.94
CA HIS A 656 7.27 43.96 37.56
C HIS A 656 7.52 45.47 37.38
N SER A 657 6.48 46.30 37.30
CA SER A 657 6.62 47.76 37.15
C SER A 657 6.69 48.53 38.48
N SER A 658 6.45 47.88 39.61
CA SER A 658 6.50 48.52 40.93
C SER A 658 7.86 48.44 41.64
N SER A 659 8.91 47.94 40.97
CA SER A 659 10.24 47.82 41.61
C SER A 659 11.46 48.07 40.72
N LEU A 660 11.34 48.69 39.53
CA LEU A 660 12.51 49.02 38.71
C LEU A 660 12.43 50.44 38.12
N ASP A 661 13.45 51.20 38.49
CA ASP A 661 13.89 52.51 37.98
C ASP A 661 13.83 52.59 36.44
N PRO A 662 13.48 53.76 35.84
CA PRO A 662 13.33 53.89 34.39
C PRO A 662 14.69 54.13 33.74
N SER A 663 15.54 53.11 33.68
CA SER A 663 16.62 53.06 32.71
C SER A 663 17.03 51.61 32.49
N VAL A 664 16.64 51.04 31.35
CA VAL A 664 17.36 50.04 30.55
C VAL A 664 16.39 49.51 29.49
N GLY A 665 16.88 49.51 28.26
CA GLY A 665 16.12 49.31 27.04
C GLY A 665 15.41 47.97 26.92
N GLU A 666 14.29 48.09 26.22
CA GLU A 666 13.41 47.10 25.61
C GLU A 666 14.18 45.96 24.92
N VAL A 667 14.07 44.74 25.45
CA VAL A 667 14.40 43.50 24.73
C VAL A 667 13.09 42.83 24.35
N ILE A 668 12.72 42.98 23.09
CA ILE A 668 11.59 42.33 22.43
C ILE A 668 11.92 40.82 22.30
N GLY A 669 11.28 40.00 23.13
CA GLY A 669 11.21 38.54 22.95
C GLY A 669 10.06 38.15 22.02
N PRO A 670 10.14 37.01 21.30
CA PRO A 670 9.41 36.78 20.06
C PRO A 670 7.90 36.61 20.28
N ARG A 671 7.14 37.52 19.69
CA ARG A 671 5.67 37.64 19.76
C ARG A 671 4.97 36.94 18.58
N TYR A 672 5.48 35.81 18.08
CA TYR A 672 4.98 35.24 16.81
C TYR A 672 4.50 33.77 16.84
N GLU A 673 4.61 33.04 17.95
CA GLU A 673 4.18 31.61 18.00
C GLU A 673 2.89 31.35 18.81
N ALA A 674 2.29 32.37 19.43
CA ALA A 674 1.10 32.17 20.26
C ALA A 674 -0.22 32.18 19.46
N ASP A 675 -0.29 32.92 18.35
CA ASP A 675 -1.56 33.15 17.65
C ASP A 675 -1.87 32.10 16.56
N GLN A 676 -0.87 31.36 16.04
CA GLN A 676 -1.13 30.30 15.04
C GLN A 676 -1.53 28.94 15.61
N MET A 677 -1.42 28.73 16.94
CA MET A 677 -1.82 27.46 17.58
C MET A 677 -3.19 27.55 18.28
N GLN A 678 -3.82 28.72 18.27
CA GLN A 678 -5.14 28.93 18.87
C GLN A 678 -6.29 28.61 17.91
N GLU A 679 -6.01 28.52 16.60
CA GLU A 679 -6.98 28.12 15.58
C GLU A 679 -7.23 26.59 15.58
N HIS A 680 -6.26 25.79 16.05
CA HIS A 680 -6.40 24.33 16.21
C HIS A 680 -7.03 23.87 17.53
N LEU A 681 -7.41 24.79 18.43
CA LEU A 681 -8.06 24.45 19.71
C LEU A 681 -9.54 24.85 19.77
N HIS A 682 -10.05 25.46 18.69
CA HIS A 682 -11.47 25.79 18.51
C HIS A 682 -12.14 25.05 17.35
N LEU A 683 -11.40 24.16 16.69
CA LEU A 683 -11.87 23.20 15.70
C LEU A 683 -11.34 21.83 16.09
N ASP A 684 -11.94 21.23 17.12
CA ASP A 684 -11.92 19.79 17.42
C ASP A 684 -13.05 19.46 18.42
#